data_AF-A0A7V1AI32-F1
#
_entry.id   AF-A0A7V1AI32-F1
#
_cell.length_a   1.000
_cell.length_b   1.000
_cell.length_c   1.000
_cell.angle_alpha   90.00
_cell.angle_beta   90.00
_cell.angle_gamma   90.00
#
_symmetry.space_group_name_H-M   'P 1'
#
loop_
_entity.id
_entity.type
_entity.pdbx_description
1 polymer ?
#
loop_
_entity_poly.entity_id
_entity_poly.type
_entity_poly.pdbx_seq_one_letter_code
_entity_poly.pdbx_strand_id
1 'polypeptide(L)'
;MKEIRLDKDTHPLIPSQEGKTDNCPLHPVNGYRNPNMYSPLKLLPYILVIIILAVSASVSAIEISAKRDCVVCHIMWLDDFRTDREPLVKFQPGNVLMKDTQGVVSSEAICYSCHDGYVRESRNVVWNYNRHPVFVKPSKNITIPSNLPLSIKGEIYCGTCHSAHGKGAAPHGDPTGRTAVYRDINIDSSLCEKCHRNEASFKFSNGHPLHTTALKLPDKLFELGGTKATNKNMVICQSCHKIHGAKGEKILITVNNNSGLCVICHEKKKTLLDTKHDLRTTLPKEKNIKQEAPSESGPCGACHTPHNAAGRRLWARPLTKGDPASVLCLTCHGDDTPYRIKRIGKYSHPVDIKLPPGVKPPDRVPLFSENGTKNAKGKVRCFTCHNVHRWDPDNPNNRGGKDVEGDSSNSFLRISNDFSTLCLNCHTDKKQLISSDHNLTVTAPEEKNIQDFTPVASGPCGACHIPHNAVSKHLWAKKLSGDKDFTTQLCTVCHNRNGAAKAKLIGQNYHPVGVTLEKFKISTTLPLYDSEGNQTDNGKIACLTCHEPHTWDPNKAIITNYPFKNIEGDARNSFLRKSNSPTSDLCETCHKDKAYVDGTDHDLNVTAPEAVNLLGQTVKESGVCGACHLVHNSPNKIKLWARPYGKVRFDEDIINSLCKSCHSRGNPAENKIPLIATHPEEKLINNVMRSNRQSIDFSPIFDKKTGKEVNVGNISCPSCHNAHQWSPLVKAKGTGKNLEGNATNSFLRNVSYNNICIDCHGLDALFRYKYFHDPEERVERVKGPVMPETTR
;
A
#
# COMPACT_ATOMS: atom_id res chain seq x y z
N MET A 1 34.40 -45.65 49.28
CA MET A 1 34.83 -46.97 48.76
C MET A 1 34.82 -46.91 47.24
N LYS A 2 35.96 -47.30 46.62
CA LYS A 2 36.21 -47.91 45.29
C LYS A 2 35.09 -47.84 44.22
N GLU A 3 35.30 -47.66 42.90
CA GLU A 3 36.44 -47.82 41.99
C GLU A 3 36.03 -47.28 40.59
N ILE A 4 36.95 -46.61 39.87
CA ILE A 4 37.39 -46.80 38.46
C ILE A 4 36.33 -47.11 37.35
N ARG A 5 36.20 -46.28 36.28
CA ARG A 5 36.87 -46.41 34.94
C ARG A 5 36.28 -45.51 33.81
N LEU A 6 37.18 -44.84 33.07
CA LEU A 6 37.23 -44.44 31.62
C LEU A 6 35.95 -43.92 30.91
N ASP A 7 35.96 -42.69 30.38
CA ASP A 7 36.45 -42.37 29.01
C ASP A 7 36.53 -40.84 28.74
N LYS A 8 37.32 -40.51 27.71
CA LYS A 8 37.97 -39.25 27.25
C LYS A 8 37.17 -37.93 27.10
N ASP A 9 37.73 -36.89 27.75
CA ASP A 9 38.01 -35.46 27.42
C ASP A 9 37.16 -34.72 26.35
N THR A 10 36.43 -33.61 26.55
CA THR A 10 36.60 -32.26 27.18
C THR A 10 37.47 -31.22 26.45
N HIS A 11 36.79 -30.12 26.05
CA HIS A 11 37.20 -28.71 25.80
C HIS A 11 38.21 -28.10 26.82
N PRO A 12 38.68 -26.81 26.75
CA PRO A 12 38.93 -25.81 25.68
C PRO A 12 40.28 -25.00 25.84
N LEU A 13 40.46 -23.91 25.03
CA LEU A 13 41.26 -22.66 25.22
C LEU A 13 42.83 -22.62 25.13
N ILE A 14 43.34 -21.93 24.09
CA ILE A 14 44.39 -20.83 23.95
C ILE A 14 45.46 -20.65 25.08
N PRO A 15 46.74 -20.19 24.88
CA PRO A 15 47.44 -19.59 23.69
C PRO A 15 48.93 -19.99 23.38
N SER A 16 49.36 -19.55 22.19
CA SER A 16 50.66 -18.94 21.81
C SER A 16 51.85 -19.79 21.31
N GLN A 17 52.49 -19.16 20.30
CA GLN A 17 53.88 -19.24 19.81
C GLN A 17 54.33 -20.34 18.83
N GLU A 18 54.86 -19.81 17.71
CA GLU A 18 56.07 -20.17 16.95
C GLU A 18 56.25 -21.53 16.25
N GLY A 19 56.84 -21.47 15.05
CA GLY A 19 57.33 -22.61 14.25
C GLY A 19 56.83 -22.53 12.80
N LYS A 20 57.52 -21.86 11.88
CA LYS A 20 58.54 -22.41 10.95
C LYS A 20 58.10 -23.66 10.17
N THR A 21 58.18 -23.51 8.83
CA THR A 21 58.66 -24.45 7.78
C THR A 21 57.93 -25.79 7.61
N ASP A 22 57.75 -26.41 6.45
CA ASP A 22 58.04 -26.18 5.02
C ASP A 22 57.29 -27.30 4.25
N ASN A 23 57.44 -27.31 2.91
CA ASN A 23 57.14 -28.36 1.93
C ASN A 23 55.83 -28.14 1.14
N CYS A 24 55.82 -28.24 -0.19
CA CYS A 24 56.45 -29.26 -1.03
C CYS A 24 56.49 -28.78 -2.53
N PRO A 25 57.08 -29.54 -3.48
CA PRO A 25 58.23 -29.08 -4.26
C PRO A 25 58.04 -29.27 -5.78
N LEU A 26 59.05 -28.85 -6.56
CA LEU A 26 59.25 -29.22 -7.96
C LEU A 26 60.33 -30.32 -8.08
N HIS A 27 60.11 -31.23 -9.03
CA HIS A 27 61.00 -32.34 -9.41
C HIS A 27 62.36 -31.89 -9.98
N PRO A 28 63.41 -32.73 -9.84
CA PRO A 28 64.52 -32.75 -10.79
C PRO A 28 64.86 -34.16 -11.30
N VAL A 29 65.60 -34.19 -12.41
CA VAL A 29 66.10 -35.39 -13.13
C VAL A 29 67.58 -35.65 -12.78
N ASN A 30 67.89 -36.94 -12.70
CA ASN A 30 69.13 -37.67 -12.42
C ASN A 30 70.49 -37.08 -12.85
N GLY A 31 71.55 -37.49 -12.13
CA GLY A 31 72.82 -37.86 -12.76
C GLY A 31 74.10 -37.89 -11.92
N TYR A 32 74.42 -39.07 -11.36
CA TYR A 32 75.76 -39.68 -11.14
C TYR A 32 76.81 -39.11 -10.14
N ARG A 33 77.20 -40.01 -9.21
CA ARG A 33 78.48 -40.07 -8.44
C ARG A 33 79.59 -40.63 -9.35
N ASN A 34 80.88 -40.30 -9.25
CA ASN A 34 81.94 -40.64 -8.26
C ASN A 34 83.30 -40.49 -9.03
N PRO A 35 84.53 -40.73 -8.50
CA PRO A 35 85.08 -40.66 -7.14
C PRO A 35 86.48 -39.96 -7.05
N ASN A 36 86.97 -39.79 -5.81
CA ASN A 36 88.36 -39.85 -5.33
C ASN A 36 89.51 -39.00 -5.95
N MET A 37 89.96 -38.04 -5.12
CA MET A 37 91.34 -37.81 -4.64
C MET A 37 92.53 -38.22 -5.51
N TYR A 38 93.30 -37.23 -5.95
CA TYR A 38 94.78 -37.17 -5.80
C TYR A 38 95.23 -35.69 -5.76
N SER A 39 96.04 -35.35 -4.75
CA SER A 39 96.78 -34.07 -4.63
C SER A 39 98.01 -34.10 -5.54
N PRO A 40 98.49 -32.94 -6.05
CA PRO A 40 99.68 -32.41 -5.39
C PRO A 40 99.64 -30.89 -5.17
N LEU A 41 99.89 -30.54 -3.92
CA LEU A 41 100.75 -29.43 -3.49
C LEU A 41 101.79 -29.07 -4.58
N LYS A 42 101.66 -27.89 -5.19
CA LYS A 42 102.76 -26.98 -5.60
C LYS A 42 102.30 -25.68 -6.31
N LEU A 43 101.06 -25.23 -6.12
CA LEU A 43 100.56 -23.93 -6.65
C LEU A 43 99.93 -23.02 -5.59
N LEU A 44 99.94 -23.44 -4.31
CA LEU A 44 99.24 -22.74 -3.22
C LEU A 44 99.70 -21.29 -2.97
N PRO A 45 100.99 -20.90 -3.06
CA PRO A 45 101.36 -19.50 -2.77
C PRO A 45 100.98 -18.54 -3.90
N TYR A 46 100.93 -19.00 -5.16
CA TYR A 46 100.54 -18.17 -6.30
C TYR A 46 99.02 -18.03 -6.43
N ILE A 47 98.26 -19.09 -6.10
CA ILE A 47 96.80 -19.02 -6.05
C ILE A 47 96.34 -18.14 -4.87
N LEU A 48 97.03 -18.16 -3.72
CA LEU A 48 96.67 -17.30 -2.59
C LEU A 48 96.89 -15.81 -2.90
N VAL A 49 97.96 -15.44 -3.62
CA VAL A 49 98.21 -14.03 -4.01
C VAL A 49 97.22 -13.56 -5.08
N ILE A 50 96.86 -14.41 -6.05
CA ILE A 50 95.82 -14.08 -7.05
C ILE A 50 94.43 -14.01 -6.39
N ILE A 51 94.12 -14.88 -5.42
CA ILE A 51 92.88 -14.78 -4.64
C ILE A 51 92.88 -13.53 -3.77
N ILE A 52 93.99 -13.14 -3.12
CA ILE A 52 94.04 -11.92 -2.31
C ILE A 52 93.89 -10.66 -3.17
N LEU A 53 94.49 -10.63 -4.37
CA LEU A 53 94.34 -9.52 -5.33
C LEU A 53 92.95 -9.50 -6.01
N ALA A 54 92.38 -10.66 -6.31
CA ALA A 54 91.02 -10.75 -6.85
C ALA A 54 89.95 -10.45 -5.80
N VAL A 55 90.17 -10.82 -4.53
CA VAL A 55 89.26 -10.51 -3.41
C VAL A 55 89.36 -9.03 -3.04
N SER A 56 90.53 -8.39 -3.08
CA SER A 56 90.62 -6.93 -2.83
C SER A 56 90.03 -6.08 -3.96
N ALA A 57 90.17 -6.51 -5.23
CA ALA A 57 89.46 -5.88 -6.35
C ALA A 57 87.95 -6.11 -6.29
N SER A 58 87.50 -7.31 -5.87
CA SER A 58 86.07 -7.62 -5.71
C SER A 58 85.45 -6.92 -4.51
N VAL A 59 86.16 -6.78 -3.39
CA VAL A 59 85.66 -6.08 -2.19
C VAL A 59 85.54 -4.58 -2.48
N SER A 60 86.50 -3.98 -3.18
CA SER A 60 86.43 -2.57 -3.60
C SER A 60 85.37 -2.35 -4.70
N ALA A 61 85.15 -3.32 -5.60
CA ALA A 61 84.09 -3.24 -6.62
C ALA A 61 82.68 -3.50 -6.07
N ILE A 62 82.54 -4.30 -5.00
CA ILE A 62 81.27 -4.57 -4.31
C ILE A 62 80.87 -3.39 -3.42
N GLU A 63 81.84 -2.66 -2.82
CA GLU A 63 81.56 -1.43 -2.06
C GLU A 63 81.00 -0.29 -2.94
N ILE A 64 81.33 -0.29 -4.24
CA ILE A 64 80.90 0.72 -5.22
C ILE A 64 79.44 0.53 -5.69
N SER A 65 78.81 -0.62 -5.42
CA SER A 65 77.46 -0.92 -5.92
C SER A 65 76.33 -0.42 -4.99
N ALA A 66 76.40 -0.70 -3.68
CA ALA A 66 75.29 -0.46 -2.76
C ALA A 66 75.00 1.01 -2.44
N LYS A 67 75.99 1.91 -2.59
CA LYS A 67 75.78 3.35 -2.37
C LYS A 67 75.20 4.06 -3.59
N ARG A 68 75.39 3.58 -4.82
CA ARG A 68 74.91 4.27 -6.04
C ARG A 68 73.39 4.24 -6.22
N ASP A 69 72.73 3.16 -5.83
CA ASP A 69 71.28 3.05 -5.99
C ASP A 69 70.51 3.94 -5.01
N CYS A 70 71.06 4.12 -3.79
CA CYS A 70 70.48 5.00 -2.78
C CYS A 70 70.60 6.48 -3.14
N VAL A 71 71.58 6.89 -3.95
CA VAL A 71 71.87 8.31 -4.20
C VAL A 71 70.94 8.95 -5.21
N VAL A 72 70.18 8.15 -5.95
CA VAL A 72 69.05 8.62 -6.78
C VAL A 72 68.05 9.39 -5.91
N CYS A 73 67.79 8.89 -4.71
CA CYS A 73 66.89 9.54 -3.75
C CYS A 73 67.67 10.35 -2.73
N HIS A 74 68.81 9.84 -2.25
CA HIS A 74 69.62 10.44 -1.20
C HIS A 74 70.94 10.97 -1.78
N ILE A 75 70.89 11.87 -2.74
CA ILE A 75 72.10 12.42 -3.39
C ILE A 75 73.11 13.00 -2.38
N MET A 76 72.61 13.54 -1.27
CA MET A 76 73.41 14.05 -0.15
C MET A 76 74.08 12.96 0.71
N TRP A 77 73.89 11.67 0.38
CA TRP A 77 74.59 10.55 1.00
C TRP A 77 75.86 10.14 0.23
N LEU A 78 76.13 10.71 -0.96
CA LEU A 78 77.43 10.52 -1.60
C LEU A 78 78.52 11.16 -0.76
N ASP A 79 79.64 10.45 -0.62
CA ASP A 79 80.82 10.96 0.08
C ASP A 79 81.42 12.18 -0.67
N ASP A 80 81.17 12.33 -1.97
CA ASP A 80 81.53 13.50 -2.79
C ASP A 80 80.83 14.80 -2.37
N PHE A 81 79.69 14.73 -1.67
CA PHE A 81 79.02 15.90 -1.07
C PHE A 81 79.44 16.13 0.39
N ARG A 82 80.26 15.25 0.97
CA ARG A 82 80.80 15.38 2.34
C ARG A 82 82.21 15.93 2.30
N THR A 83 82.37 17.08 1.66
CA THR A 83 83.66 17.77 1.52
C THR A 83 83.69 19.04 2.37
N ASP A 84 84.89 19.57 2.57
CA ASP A 84 85.17 20.90 3.15
C ASP A 84 84.85 22.06 2.19
N ARG A 85 84.39 21.76 0.97
CA ARG A 85 84.07 22.75 -0.07
C ARG A 85 82.57 22.99 -0.15
N GLU A 86 82.19 24.24 -0.41
CA GLU A 86 80.78 24.63 -0.54
C GLU A 86 80.18 24.05 -1.85
N PRO A 87 79.16 23.17 -1.78
CA PRO A 87 78.55 22.60 -2.97
C PRO A 87 77.69 23.62 -3.73
N LEU A 88 77.63 23.50 -5.06
CA LEU A 88 76.76 24.32 -5.93
C LEU A 88 75.28 24.26 -5.53
N VAL A 89 74.84 23.12 -4.98
CA VAL A 89 73.54 22.96 -4.33
C VAL A 89 73.74 23.14 -2.83
N LYS A 90 73.20 24.22 -2.26
CA LYS A 90 73.30 24.49 -0.82
C LYS A 90 72.85 23.29 -0.01
N PHE A 91 73.73 22.80 0.86
CA PHE A 91 73.41 21.74 1.82
C PHE A 91 72.30 22.23 2.76
N GLN A 92 71.17 21.54 2.76
CA GLN A 92 70.05 21.83 3.68
C GLN A 92 69.95 20.69 4.72
N PRO A 93 70.61 20.82 5.89
CA PRO A 93 70.44 19.87 6.98
C PRO A 93 69.06 20.06 7.59
N GLY A 94 68.15 19.12 7.33
CA GLY A 94 66.84 19.13 7.94
C GLY A 94 65.75 18.52 7.07
N ASN A 95 64.64 18.22 7.73
CA ASN A 95 63.42 17.77 7.08
C ASN A 95 62.81 18.84 6.19
N VAL A 96 62.98 18.71 4.89
CA VAL A 96 62.35 19.66 3.96
C VAL A 96 60.84 19.48 3.96
N LEU A 97 60.33 18.28 4.26
CA LEU A 97 58.89 18.04 4.39
C LEU A 97 58.44 17.09 5.49
N MET A 98 59.02 15.91 5.74
CA MET A 98 58.49 14.95 6.73
C MET A 98 58.95 15.24 8.16
N LYS A 99 58.15 15.01 9.22
CA LYS A 99 58.67 15.14 10.59
C LYS A 99 59.73 14.05 10.88
N ASP A 100 60.85 14.42 11.51
CA ASP A 100 61.89 13.51 12.04
C ASP A 100 62.70 12.65 11.02
N THR A 101 62.93 13.12 9.79
CA THR A 101 63.83 12.48 8.78
C THR A 101 64.97 13.35 8.20
N GLN A 102 65.71 12.84 7.21
CA GLN A 102 66.80 13.55 6.52
C GLN A 102 66.41 13.96 5.08
N GLY A 103 66.31 15.27 4.80
CA GLY A 103 66.54 15.84 3.45
C GLY A 103 65.36 16.09 2.50
N VAL A 104 65.69 16.61 1.30
CA VAL A 104 64.83 16.99 0.15
C VAL A 104 64.08 15.83 -0.53
N VAL A 105 64.38 14.60 -0.12
CA VAL A 105 64.02 13.34 -0.78
C VAL A 105 62.51 13.07 -0.85
N SER A 106 61.75 13.79 -0.03
CA SER A 106 60.31 13.66 0.08
C SER A 106 59.56 14.88 -0.48
N SER A 107 60.28 15.82 -1.11
CA SER A 107 59.74 17.00 -1.80
C SER A 107 58.92 16.65 -3.03
N GLU A 108 57.90 17.47 -3.33
CA GLU A 108 57.12 17.32 -4.56
C GLU A 108 58.01 17.41 -5.80
N ALA A 109 59.06 18.24 -5.78
CA ALA A 109 60.03 18.34 -6.88
C ALA A 109 60.75 17.03 -7.17
N ILE A 110 61.17 16.29 -6.13
CA ILE A 110 61.79 14.96 -6.28
C ILE A 110 60.75 13.92 -6.76
N CYS A 111 59.52 13.96 -6.24
CA CYS A 111 58.46 13.10 -6.75
C CYS A 111 58.20 13.39 -8.24
N TYR A 112 58.16 14.66 -8.62
CA TYR A 112 57.92 15.12 -9.99
C TYR A 112 59.04 14.67 -10.94
N SER A 113 60.31 14.73 -10.52
CA SER A 113 61.45 14.27 -11.33
C SER A 113 61.44 12.76 -11.53
N CYS A 114 61.00 11.95 -10.57
CA CYS A 114 60.87 10.50 -10.82
C CYS A 114 59.67 10.17 -11.75
N HIS A 115 58.65 11.02 -11.75
CA HIS A 115 57.48 10.91 -12.59
C HIS A 115 57.69 11.43 -14.02
N ASP A 116 58.89 11.90 -14.38
CA ASP A 116 59.18 12.58 -15.65
C ASP A 116 59.48 11.67 -16.85
N GLY A 117 59.39 10.36 -16.64
CA GLY A 117 59.85 9.35 -17.59
C GLY A 117 60.96 8.47 -17.04
N TYR A 118 61.74 8.95 -16.06
CA TYR A 118 62.86 8.19 -15.50
C TYR A 118 62.43 6.88 -14.83
N VAL A 119 61.34 6.91 -14.04
CA VAL A 119 60.72 5.70 -13.46
C VAL A 119 59.45 5.31 -14.23
N ARG A 120 58.59 6.31 -14.46
CA ARG A 120 57.40 6.23 -15.30
C ARG A 120 56.90 7.63 -15.57
N GLU A 121 56.70 8.00 -16.83
CA GLU A 121 56.05 9.25 -17.16
C GLU A 121 54.58 9.19 -16.71
N SER A 122 54.23 9.93 -15.66
CA SER A 122 52.83 10.08 -15.24
C SER A 122 52.50 11.47 -14.71
N ARG A 123 53.30 12.48 -15.05
CA ARG A 123 53.05 13.89 -14.71
C ARG A 123 51.71 14.35 -15.26
N ASN A 124 51.41 13.97 -16.50
CA ASN A 124 50.14 14.29 -17.16
C ASN A 124 48.91 13.66 -16.45
N VAL A 125 49.10 12.63 -15.64
CA VAL A 125 47.99 12.03 -14.87
C VAL A 125 47.93 12.63 -13.46
N VAL A 126 49.06 12.75 -12.78
CA VAL A 126 49.09 13.14 -11.36
C VAL A 126 48.92 14.66 -11.19
N TRP A 127 49.50 15.49 -12.06
CA TRP A 127 49.51 16.95 -11.89
C TRP A 127 48.50 17.73 -12.75
N ASN A 128 48.01 17.20 -13.87
CA ASN A 128 47.15 17.95 -14.80
C ASN A 128 45.63 17.85 -14.51
N TYR A 129 45.20 16.90 -13.68
CA TYR A 129 43.80 16.71 -13.32
C TYR A 129 43.62 16.72 -11.80
N ASN A 130 42.40 16.47 -11.31
CA ASN A 130 42.15 16.42 -9.88
C ASN A 130 42.96 15.31 -9.22
N ARG A 131 43.56 15.64 -8.07
CA ARG A 131 44.32 14.72 -7.23
C ARG A 131 43.87 14.83 -5.79
N HIS A 132 44.20 13.83 -4.98
CA HIS A 132 44.03 13.94 -3.54
C HIS A 132 44.77 15.18 -3.03
N PRO A 133 44.14 16.05 -2.23
CA PRO A 133 44.79 17.25 -1.72
C PRO A 133 46.09 16.91 -0.97
N VAL A 134 47.15 17.65 -1.29
CA VAL A 134 48.46 17.61 -0.63
C VAL A 134 48.85 19.03 -0.23
N PHE A 135 49.76 19.16 0.73
CA PHE A 135 50.14 20.41 1.39
C PHE A 135 48.96 21.10 2.07
N VAL A 136 48.04 20.30 2.59
CA VAL A 136 46.89 20.75 3.37
C VAL A 136 46.84 20.02 4.70
N LYS A 137 46.46 20.73 5.76
CA LYS A 137 46.25 20.11 7.07
C LYS A 137 45.03 19.18 7.01
N PRO A 138 45.11 17.95 7.57
CA PRO A 138 43.94 17.08 7.68
C PRO A 138 42.78 17.80 8.36
N SER A 139 41.57 17.63 7.82
CA SER A 139 40.37 18.16 8.47
C SER A 139 40.08 17.40 9.78
N LYS A 140 39.27 17.98 10.66
CA LYS A 140 38.82 17.35 11.91
C LYS A 140 38.05 16.03 11.68
N ASN A 141 37.57 15.78 10.47
CA ASN A 141 36.78 14.60 10.13
C ASN A 141 37.63 13.41 9.66
N ILE A 142 38.96 13.58 9.52
CA ILE A 142 39.89 12.57 9.03
C ILE A 142 40.84 12.17 10.15
N THR A 143 41.07 10.87 10.33
CA THR A 143 41.97 10.34 11.36
C THR A 143 43.24 9.82 10.71
N ILE A 144 44.36 10.51 10.84
CA ILE A 144 45.64 10.04 10.28
C ILE A 144 46.30 9.06 11.25
N PRO A 145 46.53 7.79 10.86
CA PRO A 145 47.28 6.84 11.66
C PRO A 145 48.72 7.31 11.90
N SER A 146 49.31 6.96 13.04
CA SER A 146 50.69 7.34 13.40
C SER A 146 51.74 6.82 12.42
N ASN A 147 51.47 5.72 11.71
CA ASN A 147 52.37 5.16 10.70
C ASN A 147 52.32 5.88 9.34
N LEU A 148 51.40 6.84 9.16
CA LEU A 148 51.34 7.70 7.99
C LEU A 148 51.84 9.11 8.37
N PRO A 149 53.08 9.46 8.04
CA PRO A 149 53.70 10.68 8.53
C PRO A 149 53.12 11.91 7.85
N LEU A 150 52.93 12.97 8.63
CA LEU A 150 52.60 14.29 8.13
C LEU A 150 53.87 15.11 7.90
N SER A 151 53.70 16.23 7.22
CA SER A 151 54.78 17.18 7.03
C SER A 151 55.20 17.82 8.36
N ILE A 152 56.35 18.52 8.40
CA ILE A 152 56.78 19.34 9.54
C ILE A 152 55.76 20.42 9.92
N LYS A 153 54.88 20.81 8.99
CA LYS A 153 53.76 21.74 9.21
C LYS A 153 52.45 21.03 9.60
N GLY A 154 52.47 19.70 9.74
CA GLY A 154 51.29 18.89 10.02
C GLY A 154 50.36 18.69 8.82
N GLU A 155 50.89 18.77 7.59
CA GLU A 155 50.11 18.66 6.35
C GLU A 155 50.22 17.26 5.74
N ILE A 156 49.19 16.80 5.03
CA ILE A 156 49.27 15.63 4.16
C ILE A 156 50.14 15.99 2.97
N TYR A 157 51.05 15.12 2.56
CA TYR A 157 51.87 15.33 1.36
C TYR A 157 52.14 14.00 0.66
N CYS A 158 52.86 13.99 -0.47
CA CYS A 158 53.11 12.78 -1.25
C CYS A 158 53.68 11.63 -0.39
N GLY A 159 54.64 11.93 0.51
CA GLY A 159 55.27 10.94 1.38
C GLY A 159 54.39 10.40 2.52
N THR A 160 53.23 11.00 2.78
CA THR A 160 52.24 10.43 3.72
C THR A 160 51.74 9.08 3.20
N CYS A 161 51.45 9.00 1.90
CA CYS A 161 50.98 7.78 1.24
C CYS A 161 52.12 6.99 0.58
N HIS A 162 53.16 7.69 0.13
CA HIS A 162 54.27 7.11 -0.61
C HIS A 162 55.53 6.92 0.22
N SER A 163 56.23 5.80 0.02
CA SER A 163 57.56 5.53 0.56
C SER A 163 58.27 4.50 -0.32
N ALA A 164 59.49 4.81 -0.74
CA ALA A 164 60.36 3.85 -1.42
C ALA A 164 60.78 2.68 -0.50
N HIS A 165 60.63 2.87 0.81
CA HIS A 165 60.89 1.86 1.85
C HIS A 165 59.59 1.36 2.50
N GLY A 166 58.45 1.61 1.87
CA GLY A 166 57.14 1.23 2.41
C GLY A 166 56.89 -0.27 2.36
N LYS A 167 55.92 -0.75 3.16
CA LYS A 167 55.51 -2.17 3.11
C LYS A 167 54.94 -2.57 1.75
N GLY A 168 54.40 -1.61 1.00
CA GLY A 168 53.90 -1.82 -0.36
C GLY A 168 54.96 -1.61 -1.45
N ALA A 169 56.19 -1.23 -1.11
CA ALA A 169 57.29 -1.10 -2.06
C ALA A 169 57.89 -2.47 -2.39
N ALA A 170 58.50 -2.60 -3.56
CA ALA A 170 59.27 -3.78 -3.92
C ALA A 170 60.54 -3.88 -3.04
N PRO A 171 60.97 -5.09 -2.63
CA PRO A 171 60.42 -6.41 -2.96
C PRO A 171 59.29 -6.88 -2.02
N HIS A 172 58.93 -6.08 -1.00
CA HIS A 172 58.04 -6.50 0.08
C HIS A 172 56.57 -6.72 -0.34
N GLY A 173 56.10 -6.03 -1.38
CA GLY A 173 54.69 -6.11 -1.82
C GLY A 173 54.45 -6.27 -3.33
N ASP A 174 55.47 -6.10 -4.18
CA ASP A 174 55.42 -6.33 -5.63
C ASP A 174 56.74 -7.01 -6.08
N PRO A 175 56.73 -8.31 -6.40
CA PRO A 175 57.92 -9.04 -6.84
C PRO A 175 58.49 -8.55 -8.17
N THR A 176 57.73 -7.76 -8.93
CA THR A 176 58.12 -7.29 -10.27
C THR A 176 58.76 -5.91 -10.28
N GLY A 177 58.81 -5.20 -9.14
CA GLY A 177 59.47 -3.89 -9.04
C GLY A 177 58.77 -2.76 -9.81
N ARG A 178 57.53 -2.96 -10.28
CA ARG A 178 56.85 -2.03 -11.18
C ARG A 178 56.00 -1.03 -10.39
N THR A 179 56.67 -0.07 -9.76
CA THR A 179 56.16 1.32 -9.65
C THR A 179 54.87 1.58 -8.86
N ALA A 180 54.82 1.15 -7.60
CA ALA A 180 54.00 1.84 -6.60
C ALA A 180 54.68 1.84 -5.23
N VAL A 181 55.39 2.92 -4.93
CA VAL A 181 56.05 3.18 -3.64
C VAL A 181 54.99 3.46 -2.57
N TYR A 182 54.12 2.51 -2.20
CA TYR A 182 53.14 2.73 -1.13
C TYR A 182 53.75 2.47 0.24
N ARG A 183 53.49 3.38 1.18
CA ARG A 183 53.92 3.24 2.58
C ARG A 183 53.29 2.01 3.25
N ASP A 184 52.07 1.67 2.84
CA ASP A 184 51.29 0.55 3.34
C ASP A 184 50.54 -0.16 2.20
N ILE A 185 50.16 -1.41 2.39
CA ILE A 185 49.42 -2.18 1.38
C ILE A 185 48.03 -1.58 1.21
N ASN A 186 47.63 -1.33 -0.04
CA ASN A 186 46.31 -0.79 -0.39
C ASN A 186 45.51 -1.79 -1.24
N ILE A 187 45.10 -2.89 -0.62
CA ILE A 187 44.16 -3.85 -1.21
C ILE A 187 42.74 -3.38 -0.90
N ASP A 188 41.86 -3.38 -1.90
CA ASP A 188 40.43 -3.05 -1.74
C ASP A 188 40.15 -1.73 -1.01
N SER A 189 40.97 -0.71 -1.28
CA SER A 189 40.90 0.62 -0.64
C SER A 189 41.22 0.65 0.86
N SER A 190 41.87 -0.37 1.42
CA SER A 190 42.20 -0.44 2.85
C SER A 190 43.06 0.72 3.36
N LEU A 191 43.88 1.33 2.51
CA LEU A 191 44.64 2.54 2.88
C LEU A 191 43.72 3.76 3.01
N CYS A 192 42.69 3.88 2.16
CA CYS A 192 41.72 4.96 2.23
C CYS A 192 40.92 4.89 3.54
N GLU A 193 40.48 3.69 3.93
CA GLU A 193 39.66 3.46 5.13
C GLU A 193 40.40 3.74 6.43
N LYS A 194 41.74 3.60 6.44
CA LYS A 194 42.58 3.95 7.59
C LYS A 194 42.43 5.42 7.98
N CYS A 195 42.28 6.30 6.98
CA CYS A 195 42.13 7.74 7.15
C CYS A 195 40.66 8.19 7.18
N HIS A 196 39.84 7.68 6.24
CA HIS A 196 38.43 8.02 6.06
C HIS A 196 37.49 7.06 6.81
N ARG A 197 37.76 6.86 8.10
CA ARG A 197 37.07 5.85 8.93
C ARG A 197 35.56 6.11 9.04
N ASN A 198 35.16 7.38 9.07
CA ASN A 198 33.77 7.77 9.21
C ASN A 198 33.00 7.47 7.91
N GLU A 199 33.57 7.82 6.76
CA GLU A 199 32.99 7.54 5.45
C GLU A 199 32.94 6.04 5.15
N ALA A 200 33.98 5.29 5.55
CA ALA A 200 34.06 3.84 5.39
C ALA A 200 33.04 3.06 6.25
N SER A 201 32.55 3.66 7.32
CA SER A 201 31.61 3.02 8.25
C SER A 201 30.18 3.46 7.97
N PHE A 202 29.34 2.51 7.52
CA PHE A 202 27.91 2.75 7.30
C PHE A 202 27.20 3.31 8.55
N LYS A 203 27.61 2.87 9.76
CA LYS A 203 27.03 3.33 11.03
C LYS A 203 27.18 4.85 11.22
N PHE A 204 28.25 5.44 10.71
CA PHE A 204 28.55 6.86 10.89
C PHE A 204 28.11 7.71 9.70
N SER A 205 28.22 7.18 8.47
CA SER A 205 27.95 7.96 7.26
C SER A 205 26.54 7.80 6.69
N ASN A 206 25.79 6.76 7.10
CA ASN A 206 24.61 6.29 6.36
C ASN A 206 24.87 6.19 4.85
N GLY A 207 26.13 5.88 4.49
CA GLY A 207 26.67 6.07 3.16
C GLY A 207 26.31 4.97 2.18
N HIS A 208 26.81 5.12 0.96
CA HIS A 208 26.61 4.13 -0.08
C HIS A 208 27.26 2.81 0.37
N PRO A 209 26.58 1.66 0.24
CA PRO A 209 27.15 0.38 0.65
C PRO A 209 28.51 0.12 -0.01
N LEU A 210 29.51 -0.18 0.81
CA LEU A 210 30.84 -0.68 0.43
C LEU A 210 30.94 -2.16 0.76
N HIS A 211 31.94 -2.85 0.20
CA HIS A 211 32.21 -4.28 0.43
C HIS A 211 31.03 -5.20 0.09
N THR A 212 30.14 -4.73 -0.79
CA THR A 212 28.98 -5.48 -1.27
C THR A 212 29.20 -5.96 -2.70
N THR A 213 28.70 -7.15 -2.99
CA THR A 213 28.70 -7.78 -4.32
C THR A 213 27.30 -7.87 -4.93
N ALA A 214 26.34 -7.11 -4.38
CA ALA A 214 24.91 -7.22 -4.70
C ALA A 214 24.56 -6.90 -6.16
N LEU A 215 25.42 -6.18 -6.90
CA LEU A 215 25.22 -5.82 -8.30
C LEU A 215 26.46 -6.18 -9.11
N LYS A 216 26.25 -6.64 -10.36
CA LYS A 216 27.33 -6.75 -11.33
C LYS A 216 27.86 -5.34 -11.66
N LEU A 217 29.17 -5.15 -11.51
CA LEU A 217 29.80 -3.86 -11.83
C LEU A 217 30.04 -3.74 -13.34
N PRO A 218 29.61 -2.65 -14.00
CA PRO A 218 29.84 -2.44 -15.43
C PRO A 218 31.33 -2.17 -15.73
N ASP A 219 31.84 -2.71 -16.84
CA ASP A 219 33.24 -2.51 -17.25
C ASP A 219 33.59 -1.04 -17.50
N LYS A 220 32.61 -0.26 -17.98
CA LYS A 220 32.69 1.19 -18.14
C LYS A 220 33.21 1.93 -16.90
N LEU A 221 32.94 1.42 -15.69
CA LEU A 221 33.46 2.00 -14.45
C LEU A 221 34.99 2.00 -14.41
N PHE A 222 35.60 0.90 -14.88
CA PHE A 222 37.04 0.70 -14.88
C PHE A 222 37.72 1.38 -16.08
N GLU A 223 37.04 1.43 -17.23
CA GLU A 223 37.47 2.23 -18.39
C GLU A 223 37.61 3.73 -18.05
N LEU A 224 36.75 4.24 -17.16
CA LEU A 224 36.81 5.61 -16.67
C LEU A 224 37.87 5.83 -15.57
N GLY A 225 38.61 4.78 -15.18
CA GLY A 225 39.72 4.87 -14.23
C GLY A 225 39.39 4.40 -12.81
N GLY A 226 38.24 3.73 -12.60
CA GLY A 226 37.97 3.01 -11.36
C GLY A 226 38.86 1.76 -11.23
N THR A 227 39.08 1.29 -10.00
CA THR A 227 39.87 0.09 -9.70
C THR A 227 38.97 -1.10 -9.38
N LYS A 228 39.30 -2.28 -9.93
CA LYS A 228 38.65 -3.55 -9.60
C LYS A 228 39.11 -4.01 -8.21
N ALA A 229 38.15 -4.39 -7.38
CA ALA A 229 38.45 -5.07 -6.13
C ALA A 229 38.98 -6.50 -6.39
N THR A 230 39.62 -7.08 -5.38
CA THR A 230 40.07 -8.49 -5.37
C THR A 230 38.89 -9.43 -5.61
N ASN A 231 37.78 -9.17 -4.92
CA ASN A 231 36.53 -9.91 -5.10
C ASN A 231 35.72 -9.34 -6.26
N LYS A 232 35.30 -10.22 -7.17
CA LYS A 232 34.49 -9.84 -8.33
C LYS A 232 33.22 -9.12 -7.88
N ASN A 233 32.90 -8.01 -8.57
CA ASN A 233 31.73 -7.16 -8.31
C ASN A 233 31.70 -6.44 -6.95
N MET A 234 32.78 -6.46 -6.19
CA MET A 234 32.82 -5.75 -4.90
C MET A 234 33.01 -4.25 -5.12
N VAL A 235 32.13 -3.44 -4.51
CA VAL A 235 32.24 -1.97 -4.50
C VAL A 235 33.23 -1.54 -3.43
N ILE A 236 34.23 -0.75 -3.82
CA ILE A 236 35.26 -0.16 -2.95
C ILE A 236 35.37 1.35 -3.21
N CYS A 237 36.10 2.09 -2.37
CA CYS A 237 36.27 3.54 -2.54
C CYS A 237 36.82 3.90 -3.92
N GLN A 238 37.81 3.12 -4.38
CA GLN A 238 38.44 3.29 -5.69
C GLN A 238 37.56 2.86 -6.88
N SER A 239 36.36 2.31 -6.64
CA SER A 239 35.37 2.10 -7.69
C SER A 239 34.80 3.43 -8.20
N CYS A 240 34.74 4.45 -7.35
CA CYS A 240 34.19 5.78 -7.68
C CYS A 240 35.25 6.88 -7.67
N HIS A 241 36.28 6.73 -6.84
CA HIS A 241 37.34 7.73 -6.65
C HIS A 241 38.63 7.31 -7.33
N LYS A 242 39.36 8.31 -7.85
CA LYS A 242 40.68 8.14 -8.46
C LYS A 242 41.64 9.16 -7.87
N ILE A 243 42.59 8.67 -7.05
CA ILE A 243 43.50 9.50 -6.25
C ILE A 243 44.36 10.43 -7.10
N HIS A 244 44.76 9.97 -8.30
CA HIS A 244 45.55 10.73 -9.26
C HIS A 244 44.83 10.74 -10.60
N GLY A 245 44.62 11.92 -11.19
CA GLY A 245 44.09 11.97 -12.55
C GLY A 245 42.57 11.85 -12.64
N ALA A 246 41.84 12.28 -11.61
CA ALA A 246 40.38 12.25 -11.59
C ALA A 246 39.80 13.36 -12.47
N LYS A 247 38.85 12.99 -13.33
CA LYS A 247 38.17 13.95 -14.23
C LYS A 247 37.10 14.76 -13.51
N GLY A 248 36.47 14.21 -12.49
CA GLY A 248 35.48 14.89 -11.68
C GLY A 248 36.08 15.56 -10.44
N GLU A 249 35.39 16.57 -9.93
CA GLU A 249 35.66 17.14 -8.61
C GLU A 249 35.59 16.10 -7.51
N LYS A 250 36.17 16.41 -6.33
CA LYS A 250 36.24 15.47 -5.18
C LYS A 250 36.83 14.11 -5.59
N ILE A 251 37.81 14.15 -6.50
CA ILE A 251 38.55 13.03 -7.06
C ILE A 251 37.65 11.92 -7.67
N LEU A 252 36.52 12.27 -8.27
CA LEU A 252 35.64 11.30 -8.93
C LEU A 252 36.19 10.88 -10.30
N ILE A 253 35.97 9.62 -10.69
CA ILE A 253 36.39 9.07 -12.00
C ILE A 253 35.73 9.79 -13.20
N THR A 254 34.60 10.47 -12.98
CA THR A 254 33.88 11.24 -13.99
C THR A 254 33.18 12.45 -13.37
N VAL A 255 32.84 13.44 -14.20
CA VAL A 255 32.01 14.59 -13.80
C VAL A 255 30.61 14.08 -13.43
N ASN A 256 30.07 14.54 -12.29
CA ASN A 256 28.84 13.98 -11.71
C ASN A 256 27.71 15.01 -11.47
N ASN A 257 27.81 16.23 -11.99
CA ASN A 257 26.76 17.25 -11.90
C ASN A 257 25.41 16.84 -12.54
N ASN A 258 25.42 15.86 -13.45
CA ASN A 258 24.22 15.25 -14.04
C ASN A 258 23.96 13.82 -13.55
N SER A 259 24.54 13.45 -12.38
CA SER A 259 24.48 12.09 -11.82
C SER A 259 25.00 11.00 -12.77
N GLY A 260 25.95 11.37 -13.64
CA GLY A 260 26.57 10.50 -14.64
C GLY A 260 27.27 9.28 -14.04
N LEU A 261 27.84 9.40 -12.83
CA LEU A 261 28.44 8.27 -12.10
C LEU A 261 27.37 7.27 -11.63
N CYS A 262 26.25 7.79 -11.10
CA CYS A 262 25.19 6.96 -10.52
C CYS A 262 24.53 6.06 -11.58
N VAL A 263 24.27 6.61 -12.77
CA VAL A 263 23.57 5.89 -13.86
C VAL A 263 24.45 4.85 -14.56
N ILE A 264 25.77 4.80 -14.30
CA ILE A 264 26.63 3.70 -14.77
C ILE A 264 26.12 2.39 -14.18
N CYS A 265 25.89 2.34 -12.87
CA CYS A 265 25.40 1.15 -12.18
C CYS A 265 23.86 1.11 -12.06
N HIS A 266 23.21 2.28 -11.96
CA HIS A 266 21.75 2.40 -11.76
C HIS A 266 21.01 2.83 -13.03
N GLU A 267 21.35 2.23 -14.18
CA GLU A 267 20.82 2.59 -15.50
C GLU A 267 19.28 2.67 -15.54
N LYS A 268 18.59 1.71 -14.91
CA LYS A 268 17.11 1.67 -14.83
C LYS A 268 16.49 2.87 -14.10
N LYS A 269 17.29 3.70 -13.42
CA LYS A 269 16.84 4.92 -12.71
C LYS A 269 17.01 6.18 -13.55
N LYS A 270 17.61 6.09 -14.74
CA LYS A 270 17.76 7.20 -15.69
C LYS A 270 16.42 7.79 -16.13
N THR A 271 15.33 7.04 -16.02
CA THR A 271 13.94 7.50 -16.29
C THR A 271 13.45 8.59 -15.33
N LEU A 272 14.18 8.87 -14.25
CA LEU A 272 13.92 10.01 -13.36
C LEU A 272 14.24 11.35 -14.03
N LEU A 273 15.22 11.37 -14.94
CA LEU A 273 15.67 12.59 -15.60
C LEU A 273 14.52 13.24 -16.38
N ASP A 274 14.44 14.57 -16.34
CA ASP A 274 13.42 15.37 -17.01
C ASP A 274 11.97 15.11 -16.54
N THR A 275 11.80 14.45 -15.40
CA THR A 275 10.50 14.32 -14.72
C THR A 275 10.32 15.43 -13.69
N LYS A 276 9.12 15.57 -13.10
CA LYS A 276 8.89 16.51 -11.99
C LYS A 276 9.77 16.27 -10.73
N HIS A 277 10.34 15.07 -10.58
CA HIS A 277 11.30 14.77 -9.50
C HIS A 277 12.76 15.03 -9.88
N ASP A 278 13.02 15.52 -11.10
CA ASP A 278 14.29 16.13 -11.45
C ASP A 278 14.32 17.56 -10.90
N LEU A 279 14.86 17.72 -9.69
CA LEU A 279 14.81 18.99 -8.96
C LEU A 279 15.60 20.11 -9.64
N ARG A 280 16.42 19.82 -10.65
CA ARG A 280 17.03 20.86 -11.51
C ARG A 280 15.97 21.64 -12.29
N THR A 281 14.80 21.04 -12.52
CA THR A 281 13.69 21.64 -13.26
C THR A 281 12.64 22.25 -12.34
N THR A 282 12.30 21.58 -11.24
CA THR A 282 11.18 21.97 -10.37
C THR A 282 11.59 22.79 -9.15
N LEU A 283 12.78 22.56 -8.60
CA LEU A 283 13.30 23.24 -7.41
C LEU A 283 14.80 23.61 -7.56
N PRO A 284 15.20 24.35 -8.62
CA PRO A 284 16.61 24.53 -8.98
C PRO A 284 17.46 25.29 -7.96
N LYS A 285 16.84 26.05 -7.06
CA LYS A 285 17.53 26.81 -6.01
C LYS A 285 17.63 26.06 -4.69
N GLU A 286 16.95 24.92 -4.58
CA GLU A 286 16.79 24.21 -3.32
C GLU A 286 18.00 23.34 -3.02
N LYS A 287 18.59 23.55 -1.84
CA LYS A 287 19.85 22.90 -1.47
C LYS A 287 19.62 21.60 -0.69
N ASN A 288 20.46 20.61 -0.94
CA ASN A 288 20.49 19.39 -0.14
C ASN A 288 21.15 19.64 1.24
N ILE A 289 21.24 18.61 2.09
CA ILE A 289 21.84 18.69 3.43
C ILE A 289 23.32 19.10 3.42
N LYS A 290 23.99 18.99 2.27
CA LYS A 290 25.38 19.45 2.05
C LYS A 290 25.47 20.86 1.49
N GLN A 291 24.36 21.60 1.43
CA GLN A 291 24.28 22.95 0.87
C GLN A 291 24.56 23.03 -0.64
N GLU A 292 24.41 21.91 -1.35
CA GLU A 292 24.60 21.81 -2.80
C GLU A 292 23.25 22.02 -3.50
N ALA A 293 23.22 22.88 -4.52
CA ALA A 293 22.07 23.03 -5.40
C ALA A 293 21.95 21.83 -6.37
N PRO A 294 20.77 21.57 -6.98
CA PRO A 294 20.59 20.44 -7.89
C PRO A 294 21.48 20.51 -9.13
N SER A 295 21.91 21.72 -9.54
CA SER A 295 22.90 21.92 -10.61
C SER A 295 24.30 21.44 -10.25
N GLU A 296 24.63 21.35 -8.96
CA GLU A 296 25.92 20.92 -8.43
C GLU A 296 25.89 19.43 -8.08
N SER A 297 24.88 18.99 -7.34
CA SER A 297 24.73 17.59 -6.90
C SER A 297 24.16 16.67 -7.98
N GLY A 298 23.50 17.25 -8.97
CA GLY A 298 22.73 16.54 -9.98
C GLY A 298 21.38 16.00 -9.49
N PRO A 299 20.60 15.40 -10.41
CA PRO A 299 19.23 14.96 -10.18
C PRO A 299 19.11 13.87 -9.11
N CYS A 300 20.06 12.93 -9.05
CA CYS A 300 20.10 11.93 -7.98
C CYS A 300 20.62 12.55 -6.68
N GLY A 301 21.62 13.43 -6.76
CA GLY A 301 22.27 14.08 -5.61
C GLY A 301 21.36 14.99 -4.79
N ALA A 302 20.30 15.50 -5.41
CA ALA A 302 19.29 16.31 -4.73
C ALA A 302 18.47 15.50 -3.70
N CYS A 303 18.37 14.17 -3.90
CA CYS A 303 17.64 13.26 -3.01
C CYS A 303 18.56 12.26 -2.29
N HIS A 304 19.67 11.89 -2.91
CA HIS A 304 20.59 10.84 -2.47
C HIS A 304 22.03 11.35 -2.35
N THR A 305 22.61 11.35 -1.15
CA THR A 305 24.01 11.69 -0.93
C THR A 305 24.82 10.45 -0.47
N PRO A 306 25.91 10.10 -1.15
CA PRO A 306 26.62 8.84 -0.89
C PRO A 306 27.39 8.83 0.44
N HIS A 307 27.63 9.98 1.06
CA HIS A 307 28.34 10.09 2.34
C HIS A 307 27.60 11.07 3.25
N ASN A 308 27.55 10.79 4.55
CA ASN A 308 26.94 11.65 5.58
C ASN A 308 25.48 12.01 5.24
N ALA A 309 24.69 10.99 4.88
CA ALA A 309 23.27 11.14 4.64
C ALA A 309 22.49 11.30 5.95
N ALA A 310 21.35 12.00 5.89
CA ALA A 310 20.48 12.23 7.05
C ALA A 310 19.89 10.94 7.63
N GLY A 311 19.83 9.88 6.81
CA GLY A 311 19.36 8.58 7.24
C GLY A 311 19.53 7.54 6.15
N ARG A 312 18.74 6.46 6.25
CA ARG A 312 18.77 5.35 5.29
C ARG A 312 18.43 5.83 3.88
N ARG A 313 18.73 4.99 2.87
CA ARG A 313 18.50 5.29 1.45
C ARG A 313 19.25 6.53 0.97
N LEU A 314 20.38 6.84 1.61
CA LEU A 314 21.22 7.98 1.24
C LEU A 314 20.48 9.32 1.34
N TRP A 315 19.42 9.43 2.16
CA TRP A 315 18.54 10.59 2.09
C TRP A 315 19.28 11.91 2.32
N ALA A 316 19.18 12.82 1.34
CA ALA A 316 19.96 14.04 1.28
C ALA A 316 19.25 15.27 1.87
N ARG A 317 18.20 15.09 2.66
CA ARG A 317 17.44 16.18 3.28
C ARG A 317 17.18 15.91 4.77
N PRO A 318 16.97 16.95 5.59
CA PRO A 318 16.59 16.76 6.99
C PRO A 318 15.32 15.91 7.11
N LEU A 319 15.34 14.93 8.00
CA LEU A 319 14.18 14.08 8.29
C LEU A 319 13.29 14.77 9.32
N THR A 320 11.97 14.71 9.11
CA THR A 320 10.98 15.16 10.10
C THR A 320 10.52 13.97 10.96
N LYS A 321 9.61 14.21 11.91
CA LYS A 321 9.02 13.13 12.72
C LYS A 321 7.97 12.38 11.90
N GLY A 322 7.92 11.05 12.01
CA GLY A 322 6.91 10.22 11.38
C GLY A 322 7.42 8.85 10.98
N ASP A 323 6.65 8.16 10.15
CA ASP A 323 7.04 6.86 9.59
C ASP A 323 8.34 6.96 8.76
N PRO A 324 9.43 6.23 9.07
CA PRO A 324 10.75 6.48 8.49
C PRO A 324 10.88 6.30 6.97
N ALA A 325 9.99 5.54 6.31
CA ALA A 325 10.01 5.46 4.84
C ALA A 325 9.09 6.49 4.19
N SER A 326 7.93 6.78 4.77
CA SER A 326 7.01 7.78 4.24
C SER A 326 7.51 9.21 4.47
N VAL A 327 8.28 9.43 5.55
CA VAL A 327 8.85 10.75 5.87
C VAL A 327 9.78 11.28 4.78
N LEU A 328 10.43 10.39 4.01
CA LEU A 328 11.26 10.78 2.87
C LEU A 328 10.44 11.65 1.89
N CYS A 329 9.24 11.19 1.54
CA CYS A 329 8.32 11.93 0.68
C CYS A 329 7.78 13.20 1.39
N LEU A 330 7.45 13.09 2.68
CA LEU A 330 6.84 14.18 3.45
C LEU A 330 7.81 15.33 3.76
N THR A 331 9.13 15.16 3.60
CA THR A 331 10.07 16.28 3.66
C THR A 331 9.76 17.39 2.63
N CYS A 332 9.11 17.02 1.51
CA CYS A 332 8.70 17.96 0.46
C CYS A 332 7.17 18.04 0.30
N HIS A 333 6.47 16.91 0.45
CA HIS A 333 5.03 16.79 0.24
C HIS A 333 4.20 16.91 1.53
N GLY A 334 4.83 17.17 2.67
CA GLY A 334 4.15 17.38 3.95
C GLY A 334 3.46 18.74 4.03
N ASP A 335 2.42 18.82 4.86
CA ASP A 335 1.62 20.04 5.05
C ASP A 335 2.40 21.19 5.71
N ASP A 336 3.39 20.86 6.53
CA ASP A 336 4.22 21.84 7.27
C ASP A 336 5.46 22.29 6.48
N THR A 337 5.56 21.90 5.21
CA THR A 337 6.73 22.23 4.38
C THR A 337 6.56 23.57 3.65
N PRO A 338 7.65 24.32 3.43
CA PRO A 338 7.61 25.59 2.70
C PRO A 338 7.29 25.38 1.21
N TYR A 339 7.43 24.16 0.70
CA TYR A 339 7.36 23.87 -0.72
C TYR A 339 5.95 23.95 -1.29
N ARG A 340 4.88 23.82 -0.48
CA ARG A 340 3.45 23.87 -0.91
C ARG A 340 3.13 23.09 -2.21
N ILE A 341 3.95 22.10 -2.59
CA ILE A 341 3.81 21.34 -3.84
C ILE A 341 3.13 20.01 -3.55
N LYS A 342 1.98 19.75 -4.21
CA LYS A 342 1.29 18.45 -4.24
C LYS A 342 1.23 17.78 -2.85
N ARG A 343 0.69 18.50 -1.87
CA ARG A 343 0.47 18.00 -0.50
C ARG A 343 -0.52 16.84 -0.49
N ILE A 344 -0.55 16.07 0.59
CA ILE A 344 -1.49 14.95 0.73
C ILE A 344 -2.84 15.35 1.34
N GLY A 345 -2.88 16.45 2.10
CA GLY A 345 -4.08 16.99 2.74
C GLY A 345 -4.54 16.22 3.98
N LYS A 346 -5.61 16.71 4.62
CA LYS A 346 -6.16 16.12 5.86
C LYS A 346 -6.79 14.74 5.65
N TYR A 347 -7.52 14.57 4.54
CA TYR A 347 -8.18 13.32 4.19
C TYR A 347 -7.38 12.63 3.08
N SER A 348 -6.48 11.75 3.49
CA SER A 348 -5.63 10.97 2.60
C SER A 348 -5.67 9.50 2.96
N HIS A 349 -5.31 8.67 1.99
CA HIS A 349 -5.18 7.24 2.18
C HIS A 349 -4.14 6.97 3.28
N PRO A 350 -4.46 6.11 4.26
CA PRO A 350 -3.56 5.84 5.38
C PRO A 350 -2.25 5.21 4.91
N VAL A 351 -1.17 5.62 5.58
CA VAL A 351 0.18 5.05 5.48
C VAL A 351 0.61 4.50 6.84
N ASP A 352 1.63 3.64 6.84
CA ASP A 352 2.10 2.90 8.03
C ASP A 352 1.03 1.96 8.64
N ILE A 353 0.15 1.43 7.80
CA ILE A 353 -0.86 0.45 8.17
C ILE A 353 -0.54 -0.95 7.65
N LYS A 354 -0.96 -1.98 8.40
CA LYS A 354 -0.95 -3.37 7.90
C LYS A 354 -2.19 -3.62 7.04
N LEU A 355 -2.07 -4.49 6.05
CA LEU A 355 -3.23 -4.94 5.29
C LEU A 355 -4.11 -5.88 6.14
N PRO A 356 -5.43 -5.95 5.86
CA PRO A 356 -6.31 -6.93 6.47
C PRO A 356 -5.83 -8.38 6.22
N PRO A 357 -6.14 -9.32 7.13
CA PRO A 357 -5.82 -10.74 6.93
C PRO A 357 -6.37 -11.26 5.58
N GLY A 358 -5.58 -12.08 4.89
CA GLY A 358 -5.97 -12.68 3.61
C GLY A 358 -5.69 -11.82 2.36
N VAL A 359 -5.45 -10.51 2.51
CA VAL A 359 -5.08 -9.64 1.39
C VAL A 359 -3.58 -9.71 1.12
N LYS A 360 -3.19 -10.15 -0.07
CA LYS A 360 -1.80 -10.20 -0.52
C LYS A 360 -1.66 -9.47 -1.87
N PRO A 361 -1.08 -8.27 -1.89
CA PRO A 361 -0.88 -7.54 -3.14
C PRO A 361 0.23 -8.21 -3.96
N PRO A 362 0.23 -8.03 -5.30
CA PRO A 362 1.27 -8.57 -6.17
C PRO A 362 2.61 -7.85 -5.96
N ASP A 363 3.71 -8.46 -6.41
CA ASP A 363 5.08 -7.90 -6.28
C ASP A 363 5.27 -6.50 -6.91
N ARG A 364 4.43 -6.16 -7.88
CA ARG A 364 4.39 -4.84 -8.51
C ARG A 364 3.83 -3.75 -7.59
N VAL A 365 3.04 -4.11 -6.58
CA VAL A 365 2.49 -3.22 -5.53
C VAL A 365 2.96 -3.70 -4.15
N PRO A 366 4.28 -3.64 -3.86
CA PRO A 366 4.84 -4.30 -2.69
C PRO A 366 4.59 -3.53 -1.39
N LEU A 367 4.64 -4.26 -0.28
CA LEU A 367 4.69 -3.69 1.06
C LEU A 367 6.13 -3.39 1.49
N PHE A 368 6.28 -2.52 2.50
CA PHE A 368 7.58 -2.01 2.92
C PHE A 368 7.75 -2.04 4.45
N SER A 369 8.93 -2.42 4.91
CA SER A 369 9.34 -2.27 6.32
C SER A 369 9.71 -0.82 6.65
N GLU A 370 9.94 -0.54 7.93
CA GLU A 370 10.29 0.80 8.45
C GLU A 370 11.48 1.44 7.74
N ASN A 371 12.51 0.66 7.44
CA ASN A 371 13.70 1.08 6.69
C ASN A 371 13.45 1.30 5.17
N GLY A 372 12.21 1.19 4.69
CA GLY A 372 11.83 1.34 3.29
C GLY A 372 12.22 0.18 2.39
N THR A 373 12.68 -0.97 2.91
CA THR A 373 12.94 -2.18 2.10
C THR A 373 11.65 -2.93 1.80
N LYS A 374 11.56 -3.52 0.60
CA LYS A 374 10.42 -4.37 0.23
C LYS A 374 10.35 -5.54 1.22
N ASN A 375 9.17 -5.78 1.77
CA ASN A 375 8.94 -6.86 2.72
C ASN A 375 7.48 -7.29 2.63
N ALA A 376 7.22 -8.57 2.37
CA ALA A 376 5.86 -9.11 2.25
C ALA A 376 5.03 -9.00 3.54
N LYS A 377 5.70 -8.91 4.71
CA LYS A 377 5.08 -8.65 6.03
C LYS A 377 5.14 -7.17 6.43
N GLY A 378 5.53 -6.31 5.50
CA GLY A 378 5.62 -4.88 5.70
C GLY A 378 4.26 -4.20 5.84
N LYS A 379 4.28 -2.87 5.81
CA LYS A 379 3.11 -2.02 5.86
C LYS A 379 2.92 -1.28 4.54
N VAL A 380 1.72 -0.75 4.32
CA VAL A 380 1.42 0.16 3.20
C VAL A 380 2.12 1.49 3.46
N ARG A 381 2.85 1.98 2.46
CA ARG A 381 3.60 3.25 2.52
C ARG A 381 3.49 3.97 1.17
N CYS A 382 3.97 5.21 1.06
CA CYS A 382 3.95 5.95 -0.21
C CYS A 382 4.58 5.15 -1.37
N PHE A 383 5.67 4.42 -1.07
CA PHE A 383 6.34 3.56 -2.03
C PHE A 383 5.53 2.34 -2.47
N THR A 384 4.43 1.98 -1.81
CA THR A 384 3.57 0.86 -2.23
C THR A 384 2.91 1.20 -3.57
N CYS A 385 2.34 2.40 -3.68
CA CYS A 385 1.68 2.85 -4.90
C CYS A 385 2.64 3.58 -5.85
N HIS A 386 3.61 4.32 -5.32
CA HIS A 386 4.51 5.16 -6.13
C HIS A 386 5.92 4.58 -6.32
N ASN A 387 6.49 4.88 -7.49
CA ASN A 387 7.90 4.73 -7.81
C ASN A 387 8.43 6.07 -8.35
N VAL A 388 9.01 6.87 -7.45
CA VAL A 388 9.56 8.21 -7.75
C VAL A 388 10.55 8.26 -8.93
N HIS A 389 11.17 7.13 -9.29
CA HIS A 389 12.15 7.06 -10.37
C HIS A 389 11.55 6.87 -11.77
N ARG A 390 10.23 6.73 -11.88
CA ARG A 390 9.56 6.43 -13.15
C ARG A 390 8.21 7.13 -13.16
N TRP A 391 8.01 8.04 -14.11
CA TRP A 391 6.76 8.79 -14.29
C TRP A 391 5.60 7.89 -14.71
N ASP A 392 5.79 7.14 -15.80
CA ASP A 392 4.77 6.30 -16.43
C ASP A 392 5.13 4.81 -16.28
N PRO A 393 4.24 3.99 -15.70
CA PRO A 393 4.50 2.58 -15.49
C PRO A 393 4.57 1.73 -16.75
N ASP A 394 3.88 2.13 -17.82
CA ASP A 394 3.66 1.34 -19.03
C ASP A 394 4.49 1.88 -20.21
N ASN A 395 4.91 3.14 -20.17
CA ASN A 395 5.82 3.74 -21.15
C ASN A 395 7.03 4.46 -20.50
N PRO A 396 8.20 3.80 -20.38
CA PRO A 396 9.41 4.41 -19.79
C PRO A 396 9.95 5.64 -20.52
N ASN A 397 9.56 5.86 -21.78
CA ASN A 397 9.95 7.05 -22.55
C ASN A 397 9.06 8.26 -22.21
N ASN A 398 7.86 8.03 -21.70
CA ASN A 398 7.01 9.09 -21.18
C ASN A 398 7.53 9.56 -19.82
N ARG A 399 8.07 10.78 -19.79
CA ARG A 399 8.64 11.41 -18.58
C ARG A 399 7.73 12.48 -17.97
N GLY A 400 6.57 12.73 -18.58
CA GLY A 400 5.68 13.84 -18.25
C GLY A 400 6.26 15.20 -18.65
N GLY A 401 7.55 15.44 -18.43
CA GLY A 401 8.09 16.80 -18.54
C GLY A 401 7.60 17.68 -17.39
N LYS A 402 8.03 18.95 -17.40
CA LYS A 402 7.81 19.86 -16.26
C LYS A 402 6.35 20.34 -16.12
N ASP A 403 5.65 20.55 -17.24
CA ASP A 403 4.33 21.22 -17.27
C ASP A 403 3.14 20.25 -17.39
N VAL A 404 3.38 18.95 -17.62
CA VAL A 404 2.29 17.98 -17.78
C VAL A 404 1.79 17.55 -16.42
N GLU A 405 0.49 17.73 -16.18
CA GLU A 405 -0.18 17.16 -15.02
C GLU A 405 -0.50 15.68 -15.27
N GLY A 406 -0.29 14.86 -14.25
CA GLY A 406 -0.54 13.44 -14.38
C GLY A 406 -1.96 13.07 -13.99
N ASP A 407 -2.36 11.86 -14.38
CA ASP A 407 -3.66 11.26 -14.08
C ASP A 407 -3.46 9.90 -13.39
N SER A 408 -4.51 9.05 -13.41
CA SER A 408 -4.47 7.73 -12.76
C SER A 408 -3.68 6.67 -13.54
N SER A 409 -3.25 6.93 -14.78
CA SER A 409 -2.40 6.03 -15.55
C SER A 409 -0.90 6.24 -15.27
N ASN A 410 -0.51 7.46 -14.86
CA ASN A 410 0.89 7.86 -14.72
C ASN A 410 1.19 8.43 -13.31
N SER A 411 1.67 9.67 -13.14
CA SER A 411 1.89 10.28 -11.82
C SER A 411 2.83 9.50 -10.88
N PHE A 412 3.88 8.91 -11.42
CA PHE A 412 4.83 8.07 -10.70
C PHE A 412 4.24 6.79 -10.11
N LEU A 413 3.12 6.28 -10.64
CA LEU A 413 2.52 5.04 -10.16
C LEU A 413 3.37 3.81 -10.50
N ARG A 414 3.25 2.76 -9.69
CA ARG A 414 3.90 1.46 -9.95
C ARG A 414 3.22 0.65 -11.05
N ILE A 415 1.92 0.85 -11.21
CA ILE A 415 1.07 0.27 -12.23
C ILE A 415 0.04 1.34 -12.62
N SER A 416 -0.37 1.37 -13.88
CA SER A 416 -1.49 2.21 -14.29
C SER A 416 -2.75 1.79 -13.51
N ASN A 417 -3.63 2.74 -13.21
CA ASN A 417 -4.91 2.50 -12.55
C ASN A 417 -6.07 2.33 -13.54
N ASP A 418 -5.80 1.78 -14.73
CA ASP A 418 -6.86 1.45 -15.70
C ASP A 418 -7.91 0.56 -15.03
N PHE A 419 -9.19 0.94 -15.14
CA PHE A 419 -10.32 0.26 -14.48
C PHE A 419 -10.13 0.00 -12.97
N SER A 420 -9.44 0.90 -12.25
CA SER A 420 -9.16 0.79 -10.81
C SER A 420 -8.28 -0.41 -10.41
N THR A 421 -7.48 -0.93 -11.34
CA THR A 421 -6.59 -2.09 -11.08
C THR A 421 -5.65 -1.88 -9.90
N LEU A 422 -5.15 -0.66 -9.66
CA LEU A 422 -4.30 -0.36 -8.51
C LEU A 422 -5.05 -0.58 -7.19
N CYS A 423 -6.29 -0.08 -7.10
CA CYS A 423 -7.13 -0.22 -5.91
C CYS A 423 -7.51 -1.68 -5.65
N LEU A 424 -7.90 -2.41 -6.70
CA LEU A 424 -8.39 -3.79 -6.62
C LEU A 424 -7.30 -4.82 -6.27
N ASN A 425 -6.02 -4.44 -6.26
CA ASN A 425 -4.94 -5.27 -5.72
C ASN A 425 -4.97 -5.40 -4.19
N CYS A 426 -5.65 -4.48 -3.49
CA CYS A 426 -5.84 -4.52 -2.04
C CYS A 426 -7.31 -4.63 -1.65
N HIS A 427 -8.21 -3.97 -2.38
CA HIS A 427 -9.65 -3.94 -2.12
C HIS A 427 -10.39 -4.98 -3.00
N THR A 428 -10.00 -6.25 -2.90
CA THR A 428 -10.47 -7.32 -3.77
C THR A 428 -11.95 -7.65 -3.59
N ASP A 429 -12.52 -7.32 -2.44
CA ASP A 429 -13.93 -7.48 -2.11
C ASP A 429 -14.83 -6.44 -2.80
N LYS A 430 -14.26 -5.39 -3.40
CA LYS A 430 -14.99 -4.31 -4.09
C LYS A 430 -15.07 -4.50 -5.61
N LYS A 431 -14.63 -5.65 -6.13
CA LYS A 431 -14.54 -5.94 -7.57
C LYS A 431 -15.88 -5.93 -8.31
N GLN A 432 -17.03 -6.07 -7.64
CA GLN A 432 -18.32 -6.00 -8.33
C GLN A 432 -18.65 -4.58 -8.82
N LEU A 433 -18.05 -3.54 -8.23
CA LEU A 433 -18.33 -2.15 -8.61
C LEU A 433 -18.08 -1.89 -10.11
N ILE A 434 -17.00 -2.44 -10.67
CA ILE A 434 -16.63 -2.19 -12.08
C ILE A 434 -17.62 -2.82 -13.08
N SER A 435 -18.42 -3.79 -12.64
CA SER A 435 -19.46 -4.46 -13.42
C SER A 435 -20.87 -4.14 -12.93
N SER A 436 -21.06 -2.91 -12.45
CA SER A 436 -22.33 -2.42 -11.92
C SER A 436 -22.71 -1.05 -12.49
N ASP A 437 -23.93 -0.59 -12.23
CA ASP A 437 -24.40 0.74 -12.64
C ASP A 437 -23.67 1.91 -11.92
N HIS A 438 -22.97 1.64 -10.83
CA HIS A 438 -22.07 2.60 -10.18
C HIS A 438 -20.69 2.65 -10.86
N ASN A 439 -20.48 1.91 -11.95
CA ASN A 439 -19.39 2.19 -12.84
C ASN A 439 -19.69 3.46 -13.68
N LEU A 440 -19.32 4.61 -13.11
CA LEU A 440 -19.55 5.92 -13.74
C LEU A 440 -18.79 6.10 -15.05
N THR A 441 -17.81 5.25 -15.40
CA THR A 441 -17.21 5.29 -16.75
C THR A 441 -18.23 4.92 -17.82
N VAL A 442 -19.33 4.26 -17.45
CA VAL A 442 -20.43 3.86 -18.32
C VAL A 442 -21.64 4.78 -18.12
N THR A 443 -22.06 4.97 -16.87
CA THR A 443 -23.35 5.61 -16.57
C THR A 443 -23.28 7.14 -16.50
N ALA A 444 -22.10 7.72 -16.25
CA ALA A 444 -21.89 9.16 -16.21
C ALA A 444 -20.43 9.55 -16.55
N PRO A 445 -19.96 9.29 -17.79
CA PRO A 445 -18.54 9.43 -18.16
C PRO A 445 -18.01 10.87 -18.08
N GLU A 446 -18.89 11.87 -18.20
CA GLU A 446 -18.56 13.30 -18.13
C GLU A 446 -18.61 13.86 -16.71
N GLU A 447 -19.03 13.06 -15.73
CA GLU A 447 -19.06 13.49 -14.32
C GLU A 447 -17.65 13.83 -13.85
N LYS A 448 -17.49 14.85 -13.00
CA LYS A 448 -16.18 15.23 -12.47
C LYS A 448 -16.13 15.11 -10.97
N ASN A 449 -14.97 14.68 -10.46
CA ASN A 449 -14.66 14.77 -9.04
C ASN A 449 -14.14 16.17 -8.66
N ILE A 450 -13.85 16.40 -7.37
CA ILE A 450 -13.37 17.70 -6.87
C ILE A 450 -11.98 18.10 -7.42
N GLN A 451 -11.27 17.18 -8.07
CA GLN A 451 -9.99 17.43 -8.75
C GLN A 451 -10.16 17.56 -10.27
N ASP A 452 -11.39 17.76 -10.74
CA ASP A 452 -11.77 17.91 -12.16
C ASP A 452 -11.47 16.70 -13.05
N PHE A 453 -11.15 15.53 -12.47
CA PHE A 453 -10.99 14.29 -13.22
C PHE A 453 -12.33 13.63 -13.51
N THR A 454 -12.48 13.13 -14.74
CA THR A 454 -13.59 12.26 -15.15
C THR A 454 -13.35 10.81 -14.70
N PRO A 455 -14.39 9.97 -14.60
CA PRO A 455 -14.25 8.54 -14.34
C PRO A 455 -13.26 7.83 -15.28
N VAL A 456 -13.14 8.27 -16.53
CA VAL A 456 -12.15 7.72 -17.47
C VAL A 456 -10.73 8.04 -17.02
N ALA A 457 -10.48 9.28 -16.58
CA ALA A 457 -9.14 9.71 -16.15
C ALA A 457 -8.77 9.19 -14.74
N SER A 458 -9.73 9.04 -13.83
CA SER A 458 -9.49 8.61 -12.45
C SER A 458 -9.78 7.12 -12.17
N GLY A 459 -10.41 6.44 -13.12
CA GLY A 459 -11.02 5.12 -12.95
C GLY A 459 -12.37 5.16 -12.20
N PRO A 460 -13.14 4.05 -12.21
CA PRO A 460 -14.44 3.93 -11.56
C PRO A 460 -14.43 4.30 -10.06
N CYS A 461 -13.42 3.86 -9.31
CA CYS A 461 -13.29 4.22 -7.90
C CYS A 461 -12.98 5.71 -7.70
N GLY A 462 -12.24 6.32 -8.63
CA GLY A 462 -11.80 7.72 -8.60
C GLY A 462 -12.93 8.76 -8.69
N ALA A 463 -14.11 8.34 -9.18
CA ALA A 463 -15.29 9.18 -9.23
C ALA A 463 -15.89 9.44 -7.84
N CYS A 464 -15.69 8.53 -6.89
CA CYS A 464 -16.23 8.59 -5.53
C CYS A 464 -15.13 8.70 -4.46
N HIS A 465 -13.93 8.18 -4.73
CA HIS A 465 -12.81 8.14 -3.81
C HIS A 465 -11.55 8.78 -4.39
N ILE A 466 -10.93 9.70 -3.66
CA ILE A 466 -9.67 10.34 -4.03
C ILE A 466 -8.60 10.00 -2.99
N PRO A 467 -7.49 9.33 -3.38
CA PRO A 467 -6.46 8.91 -2.43
C PRO A 467 -5.83 10.04 -1.62
N HIS A 468 -5.69 11.24 -2.18
CA HIS A 468 -5.03 12.37 -1.51
C HIS A 468 -5.83 13.66 -1.72
N ASN A 469 -5.96 14.49 -0.69
CA ASN A 469 -6.77 15.71 -0.67
C ASN A 469 -8.25 15.46 -0.96
N ALA A 470 -8.80 14.39 -0.40
CA ALA A 470 -10.25 14.19 -0.44
C ALA A 470 -11.00 15.26 0.36
N VAL A 471 -12.29 15.39 0.09
CA VAL A 471 -13.16 16.39 0.75
C VAL A 471 -13.47 15.99 2.19
N SER A 472 -13.62 14.69 2.46
CA SER A 472 -14.05 14.21 3.77
C SER A 472 -13.57 12.78 4.08
N LYS A 473 -14.04 12.22 5.20
CA LYS A 473 -13.89 10.81 5.58
C LYS A 473 -14.26 9.88 4.42
N HIS A 474 -13.73 8.65 4.46
CA HIS A 474 -13.84 7.66 3.39
C HIS A 474 -13.28 8.12 2.04
N LEU A 475 -12.38 9.10 2.06
CA LEU A 475 -11.71 9.64 0.88
C LEU A 475 -12.68 10.22 -0.15
N TRP A 476 -13.81 10.77 0.31
CA TRP A 476 -14.89 11.19 -0.58
C TRP A 476 -14.47 12.27 -1.59
N ALA A 477 -14.89 12.07 -2.84
CA ALA A 477 -14.42 12.81 -4.00
C ALA A 477 -15.27 14.02 -4.39
N LYS A 478 -16.42 14.25 -3.73
CA LYS A 478 -17.38 15.28 -4.14
C LYS A 478 -17.73 16.22 -2.98
N LYS A 479 -18.14 17.44 -3.31
CA LYS A 479 -18.59 18.41 -2.29
C LYS A 479 -19.88 17.91 -1.63
N LEU A 480 -19.87 17.84 -0.31
CA LEU A 480 -21.03 17.51 0.51
C LEU A 480 -21.91 18.75 0.70
N SER A 481 -23.24 18.59 0.72
CA SER A 481 -24.17 19.73 0.79
C SER A 481 -24.29 20.34 2.20
N GLY A 482 -24.11 19.53 3.25
CA GLY A 482 -24.23 19.92 4.65
C GLY A 482 -25.62 19.70 5.28
N ASP A 483 -26.67 19.55 4.46
CA ASP A 483 -28.07 19.63 4.92
C ASP A 483 -28.69 18.34 5.49
N LYS A 484 -27.94 17.23 5.53
CA LYS A 484 -28.41 15.89 5.95
C LYS A 484 -27.35 15.17 6.78
N ASP A 485 -27.64 13.99 7.33
CA ASP A 485 -26.61 13.15 7.93
C ASP A 485 -25.54 12.76 6.90
N PHE A 486 -24.32 12.47 7.37
CA PHE A 486 -23.17 12.21 6.50
C PHE A 486 -23.45 11.13 5.45
N THR A 487 -24.03 9.99 5.86
CA THR A 487 -24.32 8.86 4.96
C THR A 487 -25.31 9.22 3.86
N THR A 488 -26.40 9.92 4.21
CA THR A 488 -27.39 10.35 3.23
C THR A 488 -26.81 11.35 2.22
N GLN A 489 -25.88 12.21 2.64
CA GLN A 489 -25.22 13.15 1.73
C GLN A 489 -24.41 12.42 0.65
N LEU A 490 -23.72 11.32 0.97
CA LEU A 490 -22.93 10.56 0.00
C LEU A 490 -23.77 10.14 -1.22
N CYS A 491 -25.00 9.71 -0.99
CA CYS A 491 -25.92 9.30 -2.05
C CYS A 491 -26.55 10.51 -2.75
N THR A 492 -27.03 11.49 -1.96
CA THR A 492 -27.86 12.60 -2.49
C THR A 492 -27.07 13.65 -3.26
N VAL A 493 -25.74 13.66 -3.17
CA VAL A 493 -24.87 14.47 -4.05
C VAL A 493 -25.02 14.06 -5.53
N CYS A 494 -25.33 12.79 -5.82
CA CYS A 494 -25.58 12.31 -7.19
C CYS A 494 -27.05 12.02 -7.45
N HIS A 495 -27.77 11.46 -6.47
CA HIS A 495 -29.19 11.13 -6.57
C HIS A 495 -30.08 12.34 -6.27
N ASN A 496 -29.99 13.34 -7.14
CA ASN A 496 -30.82 14.53 -7.13
C ASN A 496 -31.15 14.97 -8.56
N ARG A 497 -32.06 15.93 -8.72
CA ARG A 497 -32.57 16.37 -10.03
C ARG A 497 -31.48 16.86 -11.00
N ASN A 498 -30.36 17.34 -10.48
CA ASN A 498 -29.26 17.91 -11.26
C ASN A 498 -27.98 17.05 -11.22
N GLY A 499 -27.99 15.93 -10.50
CA GLY A 499 -26.83 15.07 -10.33
C GLY A 499 -26.72 13.97 -11.38
N ALA A 500 -25.59 13.26 -11.39
CA ALA A 500 -25.31 12.14 -12.29
C ALA A 500 -26.39 11.05 -12.26
N ALA A 501 -27.05 10.84 -11.12
CA ALA A 501 -28.04 9.79 -10.92
C ALA A 501 -29.49 10.33 -10.94
N LYS A 502 -29.76 11.42 -11.68
CA LYS A 502 -31.10 12.04 -11.77
C LYS A 502 -32.21 11.12 -12.28
N ALA A 503 -31.86 10.02 -12.97
CA ALA A 503 -32.82 9.01 -13.42
C ALA A 503 -33.25 8.04 -12.31
N LYS A 504 -32.56 8.00 -11.17
CA LYS A 504 -32.77 7.06 -10.06
C LYS A 504 -33.01 7.80 -8.75
N LEU A 505 -34.10 8.54 -8.66
CA LEU A 505 -34.47 9.29 -7.45
C LEU A 505 -35.30 8.41 -6.50
N ILE A 506 -35.37 8.80 -5.22
CA ILE A 506 -36.17 8.09 -4.21
C ILE A 506 -37.66 8.48 -4.20
N GLY A 507 -38.02 9.58 -4.87
CA GLY A 507 -39.39 10.10 -4.95
C GLY A 507 -39.86 10.83 -3.68
N GLN A 508 -41.14 11.20 -3.64
CA GLN A 508 -41.73 11.90 -2.49
C GLN A 508 -42.17 10.95 -1.37
N ASN A 509 -42.67 9.76 -1.71
CA ASN A 509 -43.05 8.72 -0.76
C ASN A 509 -42.03 7.59 -0.84
N TYR A 510 -41.27 7.39 0.23
CA TYR A 510 -40.22 6.38 0.33
C TYR A 510 -40.12 5.83 1.75
N HIS A 511 -39.45 4.69 1.88
CA HIS A 511 -39.23 4.05 3.16
C HIS A 511 -38.39 4.94 4.10
N PRO A 512 -38.79 5.15 5.36
CA PRO A 512 -38.10 6.07 6.26
C PRO A 512 -36.60 5.78 6.43
N VAL A 513 -35.80 6.85 6.41
CA VAL A 513 -34.38 6.88 6.79
C VAL A 513 -34.16 7.97 7.84
N GLY A 514 -33.05 7.93 8.57
CA GLY A 514 -32.76 8.83 9.68
C GLY A 514 -33.53 8.52 10.97
N VAL A 515 -34.13 7.34 11.06
CA VAL A 515 -34.94 6.89 12.21
C VAL A 515 -34.22 5.81 13.02
N THR A 516 -34.42 5.79 14.34
CA THR A 516 -33.88 4.75 15.23
C THR A 516 -34.87 3.59 15.37
N LEU A 517 -34.35 2.37 15.55
CA LEU A 517 -35.18 1.16 15.70
C LEU A 517 -35.70 0.93 17.12
N GLU A 518 -35.07 1.54 18.13
CA GLU A 518 -35.41 1.36 19.55
C GLU A 518 -36.89 1.68 19.84
N LYS A 519 -37.40 2.79 19.28
CA LYS A 519 -38.81 3.19 19.43
C LYS A 519 -39.79 2.12 18.92
N PHE A 520 -39.35 1.26 18.02
CA PHE A 520 -40.15 0.20 17.43
C PHE A 520 -39.90 -1.18 18.06
N LYS A 521 -38.96 -1.28 19.01
CA LYS A 521 -38.53 -2.55 19.63
C LYS A 521 -38.10 -3.60 18.58
N ILE A 522 -37.46 -3.13 17.49
CA ILE A 522 -36.95 -3.98 16.41
C ILE A 522 -35.44 -4.16 16.60
N SER A 523 -34.97 -5.40 16.53
CA SER A 523 -33.54 -5.71 16.38
C SER A 523 -33.25 -6.14 14.94
N THR A 524 -32.04 -5.86 14.47
CA THR A 524 -31.61 -6.15 13.09
C THR A 524 -30.16 -6.60 13.07
N THR A 525 -29.78 -7.35 12.04
CA THR A 525 -28.36 -7.66 11.75
C THR A 525 -27.79 -6.76 10.66
N LEU A 526 -28.59 -5.85 10.09
CA LEU A 526 -28.14 -4.86 9.12
C LEU A 526 -27.40 -3.71 9.83
N PRO A 527 -26.42 -3.07 9.19
CA PRO A 527 -25.66 -1.99 9.80
C PRO A 527 -26.52 -0.74 9.99
N LEU A 528 -26.43 -0.14 11.17
CA LEU A 528 -26.99 1.16 11.50
C LEU A 528 -25.87 2.18 11.65
N TYR A 529 -26.19 3.47 11.47
CA TYR A 529 -25.19 4.52 11.35
C TYR A 529 -25.45 5.71 12.28
N ASP A 530 -24.39 6.28 12.85
CA ASP A 530 -24.46 7.55 13.56
C ASP A 530 -24.51 8.75 12.59
N SER A 531 -24.60 9.97 13.13
CA SER A 531 -24.63 11.21 12.31
C SER A 531 -23.34 11.47 11.53
N GLU A 532 -22.23 10.88 11.96
CA GLU A 532 -20.92 11.00 11.31
C GLU A 532 -20.66 9.90 10.26
N GLY A 533 -21.60 8.96 10.10
CA GLY A 533 -21.51 7.84 9.17
C GLY A 533 -20.75 6.63 9.69
N ASN A 534 -20.42 6.55 10.98
CA ASN A 534 -19.81 5.35 11.55
C ASN A 534 -20.89 4.30 11.85
N GLN A 535 -20.55 3.03 11.70
CA GLN A 535 -21.44 1.93 12.08
C GLN A 535 -21.54 1.81 13.60
N THR A 536 -22.76 1.65 14.12
CA THR A 536 -23.02 1.51 15.56
C THR A 536 -24.34 0.77 15.81
N ASP A 537 -24.43 0.01 16.89
CA ASP A 537 -25.62 -0.80 17.23
C ASP A 537 -26.86 0.05 17.55
N ASN A 538 -26.67 1.28 18.04
CA ASN A 538 -27.75 2.21 18.39
C ASN A 538 -27.95 3.30 17.33
N GLY A 539 -27.51 3.04 16.11
CA GLY A 539 -27.56 3.99 15.00
C GLY A 539 -28.96 4.21 14.43
N LYS A 540 -29.02 5.09 13.43
CA LYS A 540 -30.21 5.31 12.60
C LYS A 540 -30.13 4.44 11.34
N ILE A 541 -31.30 4.11 10.80
CA ILE A 541 -31.40 3.55 9.44
C ILE A 541 -30.91 4.61 8.46
N ALA A 542 -30.00 4.23 7.57
CA ALA A 542 -29.52 5.07 6.47
C ALA A 542 -29.63 4.32 5.13
N CYS A 543 -29.36 4.98 4.00
CA CYS A 543 -29.34 4.32 2.69
C CYS A 543 -28.42 3.08 2.69
N LEU A 544 -27.26 3.20 3.35
CA LEU A 544 -26.28 2.10 3.49
C LEU A 544 -26.71 0.96 4.43
N THR A 545 -27.84 1.07 5.12
CA THR A 545 -28.40 -0.04 5.91
C THR A 545 -28.90 -1.16 4.99
N CYS A 546 -29.56 -0.79 3.88
CA CYS A 546 -30.07 -1.75 2.90
C CYS A 546 -29.12 -1.92 1.72
N HIS A 547 -28.42 -0.85 1.32
CA HIS A 547 -27.53 -0.85 0.16
C HIS A 547 -26.04 -0.97 0.52
N GLU A 548 -25.31 -1.72 -0.30
CA GLU A 548 -23.85 -1.78 -0.37
C GLU A 548 -23.43 -1.31 -1.77
N PRO A 549 -22.98 -0.04 -1.94
CA PRO A 549 -22.76 0.54 -3.26
C PRO A 549 -21.65 -0.12 -4.07
N HIS A 550 -20.85 -1.01 -3.45
CA HIS A 550 -19.78 -1.75 -4.10
C HIS A 550 -20.15 -3.18 -4.53
N THR A 551 -21.29 -3.69 -4.08
CA THR A 551 -21.73 -5.07 -4.32
C THR A 551 -23.04 -5.04 -5.08
N TRP A 552 -23.04 -5.34 -6.38
CA TRP A 552 -24.24 -5.31 -7.20
C TRP A 552 -25.26 -6.37 -6.79
N ASP A 553 -24.81 -7.62 -6.62
CA ASP A 553 -25.62 -8.78 -6.26
C ASP A 553 -24.99 -9.48 -5.03
N PRO A 554 -25.70 -9.56 -3.89
CA PRO A 554 -25.18 -10.15 -2.67
C PRO A 554 -25.01 -11.68 -2.73
N ASN A 555 -25.69 -12.35 -3.66
CA ASN A 555 -25.71 -13.81 -3.80
C ASN A 555 -24.80 -14.33 -4.92
N LYS A 556 -24.30 -13.45 -5.78
CA LYS A 556 -23.45 -13.83 -6.92
C LYS A 556 -22.04 -13.27 -6.80
N ALA A 557 -21.10 -13.97 -7.42
CA ALA A 557 -19.76 -13.46 -7.68
C ALA A 557 -19.79 -12.38 -8.79
N ILE A 558 -18.61 -11.85 -9.11
CA ILE A 558 -18.41 -10.83 -10.15
C ILE A 558 -19.05 -11.26 -11.48
N ILE A 559 -19.80 -10.36 -12.11
CA ILE A 559 -20.30 -10.55 -13.47
C ILE A 559 -19.11 -10.53 -14.43
N THR A 560 -18.71 -11.69 -14.94
CA THR A 560 -17.51 -11.86 -15.78
C THR A 560 -17.68 -11.32 -17.20
N ASN A 561 -18.90 -11.33 -17.73
CA ASN A 561 -19.23 -10.86 -19.08
C ASN A 561 -20.09 -9.59 -19.02
N TYR A 562 -19.65 -8.60 -18.25
CA TYR A 562 -20.37 -7.34 -18.15
C TYR A 562 -20.31 -6.59 -19.49
N PRO A 563 -21.45 -6.27 -20.12
CA PRO A 563 -21.51 -5.65 -21.45
C PRO A 563 -21.10 -4.16 -21.47
N PHE A 564 -20.56 -3.62 -20.37
CA PHE A 564 -20.21 -2.20 -20.23
C PHE A 564 -21.35 -1.24 -20.62
N LYS A 565 -22.58 -1.62 -20.28
CA LYS A 565 -23.79 -0.82 -20.42
C LYS A 565 -24.58 -0.87 -19.12
N ASN A 566 -25.41 0.13 -18.88
CA ASN A 566 -26.34 0.15 -17.74
C ASN A 566 -27.22 -1.11 -17.74
N ILE A 567 -27.34 -1.76 -16.58
CA ILE A 567 -28.17 -2.95 -16.37
C ILE A 567 -29.17 -2.63 -15.27
N GLU A 568 -30.45 -2.58 -15.62
CA GLU A 568 -31.49 -2.36 -14.62
C GLU A 568 -31.49 -3.48 -13.57
N GLY A 569 -31.45 -3.07 -12.30
CA GLY A 569 -31.49 -3.99 -11.18
C GLY A 569 -32.92 -4.30 -10.72
N ASP A 570 -33.07 -5.37 -9.94
CA ASP A 570 -34.33 -5.82 -9.37
C ASP A 570 -34.16 -6.15 -7.87
N ALA A 571 -35.20 -6.69 -7.23
CA ALA A 571 -35.21 -7.04 -5.80
C ALA A 571 -34.20 -8.13 -5.41
N ARG A 572 -33.47 -8.73 -6.35
CA ARG A 572 -32.41 -9.71 -6.07
C ARG A 572 -31.02 -9.08 -6.01
N ASN A 573 -30.84 -7.95 -6.68
CA ASN A 573 -29.57 -7.25 -6.85
C ASN A 573 -29.77 -5.75 -6.62
N SER A 574 -29.26 -4.84 -7.45
CA SER A 574 -29.42 -3.39 -7.28
C SER A 574 -28.78 -2.88 -5.97
N PHE A 575 -27.57 -3.36 -5.71
CA PHE A 575 -26.75 -2.97 -4.57
C PHE A 575 -27.30 -3.42 -3.21
N LEU A 576 -28.20 -4.39 -3.15
CA LEU A 576 -28.76 -4.82 -1.87
C LEU A 576 -27.76 -5.65 -1.05
N ARG A 577 -27.78 -5.49 0.28
CA ARG A 577 -26.99 -6.33 1.22
C ARG A 577 -27.49 -7.76 1.33
N LYS A 578 -28.77 -7.98 1.03
CA LYS A 578 -29.43 -9.29 0.97
C LYS A 578 -30.42 -9.27 -0.18
N SER A 579 -30.52 -10.38 -0.90
CA SER A 579 -31.59 -10.56 -1.89
C SER A 579 -32.96 -10.48 -1.19
N ASN A 580 -33.94 -9.91 -1.88
CA ASN A 580 -35.31 -9.75 -1.41
C ASN A 580 -36.33 -10.33 -2.41
N SER A 581 -35.86 -11.25 -3.26
CA SER A 581 -36.68 -12.09 -4.14
C SER A 581 -35.95 -13.43 -4.40
N PRO A 582 -36.67 -14.57 -4.50
CA PRO A 582 -38.11 -14.72 -4.37
C PRO A 582 -38.62 -14.64 -2.93
N THR A 583 -37.75 -14.68 -1.91
CA THR A 583 -38.11 -14.56 -0.49
C THR A 583 -37.87 -13.15 0.05
N SER A 584 -38.47 -12.81 1.20
CA SER A 584 -38.37 -11.46 1.80
C SER A 584 -37.20 -11.27 2.78
N ASP A 585 -36.08 -11.96 2.58
CA ASP A 585 -34.97 -12.08 3.55
C ASP A 585 -34.40 -10.72 4.03
N LEU A 586 -34.35 -9.71 3.14
CA LEU A 586 -33.90 -8.37 3.52
C LEU A 586 -34.91 -7.73 4.48
N CYS A 587 -36.18 -7.70 4.10
CA CYS A 587 -37.26 -7.12 4.91
C CYS A 587 -37.46 -7.87 6.23
N GLU A 588 -37.35 -9.20 6.22
CA GLU A 588 -37.46 -10.07 7.39
C GLU A 588 -36.49 -9.67 8.51
N THR A 589 -35.32 -9.13 8.14
CA THR A 589 -34.30 -8.74 9.13
C THR A 589 -34.81 -7.68 10.12
N CYS A 590 -35.79 -6.85 9.72
CA CYS A 590 -36.45 -5.86 10.60
C CYS A 590 -37.95 -6.15 10.81
N HIS A 591 -38.60 -6.80 9.86
CA HIS A 591 -40.05 -7.04 9.83
C HIS A 591 -40.39 -8.53 9.91
N LYS A 592 -39.81 -9.24 10.89
CA LYS A 592 -39.97 -10.70 11.09
C LYS A 592 -41.44 -11.17 11.02
N ASP A 593 -42.32 -10.53 11.77
CA ASP A 593 -43.75 -10.88 11.81
C ASP A 593 -44.50 -10.60 10.48
N LYS A 594 -43.90 -9.83 9.58
CA LYS A 594 -44.46 -9.52 8.25
C LYS A 594 -43.93 -10.45 7.17
N ALA A 595 -42.78 -11.07 7.39
CA ALA A 595 -42.17 -12.03 6.47
C ALA A 595 -42.91 -13.39 6.44
N TYR A 596 -43.85 -13.62 7.36
CA TYR A 596 -44.75 -14.79 7.32
C TYR A 596 -45.67 -14.81 6.10
N VAL A 597 -45.72 -13.74 5.31
CA VAL A 597 -46.43 -13.69 4.03
C VAL A 597 -45.80 -14.60 2.99
N ASP A 598 -44.48 -14.84 3.06
CA ASP A 598 -43.75 -15.71 2.12
C ASP A 598 -44.43 -17.08 2.01
N GLY A 599 -44.70 -17.53 0.78
CA GLY A 599 -45.32 -18.82 0.51
C GLY A 599 -46.79 -18.97 0.93
N THR A 600 -47.47 -17.89 1.34
CA THR A 600 -48.93 -17.86 1.59
C THR A 600 -49.69 -17.43 0.34
N ASP A 601 -51.02 -17.43 0.38
CA ASP A 601 -51.83 -16.97 -0.77
C ASP A 601 -51.64 -15.48 -1.12
N HIS A 602 -51.13 -14.67 -0.19
CA HIS A 602 -50.77 -13.27 -0.44
C HIS A 602 -49.32 -13.11 -0.94
N ASP A 603 -48.54 -14.19 -1.00
CA ASP A 603 -47.35 -14.22 -1.82
C ASP A 603 -47.76 -14.37 -3.29
N LEU A 604 -47.73 -13.26 -4.02
CA LEU A 604 -48.16 -13.28 -5.41
C LEU A 604 -47.23 -14.12 -6.31
N ASN A 605 -46.06 -14.57 -5.84
CA ASN A 605 -45.28 -15.57 -6.60
C ASN A 605 -46.05 -16.91 -6.68
N VAL A 606 -46.90 -17.20 -5.70
CA VAL A 606 -47.71 -18.42 -5.61
C VAL A 606 -49.02 -18.25 -6.39
N THR A 607 -49.70 -17.12 -6.21
CA THR A 607 -51.10 -16.96 -6.67
C THR A 607 -51.26 -16.12 -7.93
N ALA A 608 -50.35 -15.18 -8.22
CA ALA A 608 -50.45 -14.29 -9.37
C ALA A 608 -49.07 -13.77 -9.85
N PRO A 609 -48.18 -14.65 -10.35
CA PRO A 609 -46.78 -14.30 -10.64
C PRO A 609 -46.62 -13.25 -11.75
N GLU A 610 -47.59 -13.18 -12.67
CA GLU A 610 -47.63 -12.21 -13.77
C GLU A 610 -48.22 -10.85 -13.36
N ALA A 611 -48.65 -10.69 -12.10
CA ALA A 611 -49.15 -9.42 -11.62
C ALA A 611 -48.03 -8.36 -11.62
N VAL A 612 -48.39 -7.16 -12.08
CA VAL A 612 -47.49 -6.00 -12.09
C VAL A 612 -47.93 -4.94 -11.09
N ASN A 613 -46.96 -4.26 -10.48
CA ASN A 613 -47.21 -3.11 -9.62
C ASN A 613 -47.32 -1.80 -10.44
N LEU A 614 -47.57 -0.67 -9.78
CA LEU A 614 -47.72 0.65 -10.41
C LEU A 614 -46.45 1.17 -11.10
N LEU A 615 -45.28 0.58 -10.81
CA LEU A 615 -44.03 0.88 -11.53
C LEU A 615 -43.81 -0.06 -12.72
N GLY A 616 -44.77 -0.94 -13.04
CA GLY A 616 -44.68 -1.91 -14.13
C GLY A 616 -43.82 -3.13 -13.81
N GLN A 617 -43.42 -3.32 -12.55
CA GLN A 617 -42.56 -4.44 -12.15
C GLN A 617 -43.41 -5.68 -11.87
N THR A 618 -42.98 -6.83 -12.37
CA THR A 618 -43.54 -8.15 -12.04
C THR A 618 -43.26 -8.52 -10.58
N VAL A 619 -43.94 -9.54 -10.06
CA VAL A 619 -43.67 -10.06 -8.71
C VAL A 619 -42.23 -10.58 -8.59
N LYS A 620 -41.71 -11.21 -9.65
CA LYS A 620 -40.33 -11.71 -9.70
C LYS A 620 -39.30 -10.58 -9.55
N GLU A 621 -39.53 -9.44 -10.20
CA GLU A 621 -38.65 -8.27 -10.18
C GLU A 621 -38.76 -7.47 -8.88
N SER A 622 -39.97 -7.32 -8.34
CA SER A 622 -40.20 -6.50 -7.14
C SER A 622 -40.12 -7.28 -5.83
N GLY A 623 -40.20 -8.62 -5.87
CA GLY A 623 -40.25 -9.50 -4.71
C GLY A 623 -41.61 -9.52 -4.02
N VAL A 624 -41.77 -10.40 -3.03
CA VAL A 624 -43.05 -10.63 -2.30
C VAL A 624 -43.61 -9.32 -1.76
N CYS A 625 -42.77 -8.53 -1.07
CA CYS A 625 -43.19 -7.26 -0.50
C CYS A 625 -43.38 -6.19 -1.58
N GLY A 626 -42.57 -6.17 -2.65
CA GLY A 626 -42.60 -5.13 -3.69
C GLY A 626 -43.83 -5.15 -4.58
N ALA A 627 -44.53 -6.28 -4.64
CA ALA A 627 -45.84 -6.38 -5.29
C ALA A 627 -46.93 -5.55 -4.57
N CYS A 628 -46.71 -5.24 -3.28
CA CYS A 628 -47.67 -4.53 -2.41
C CYS A 628 -47.11 -3.23 -1.82
N HIS A 629 -45.79 -3.12 -1.62
CA HIS A 629 -45.11 -2.00 -0.95
C HIS A 629 -43.89 -1.53 -1.74
N LEU A 630 -43.91 -0.28 -2.20
CA LEU A 630 -42.79 0.34 -2.93
C LEU A 630 -41.90 1.14 -1.97
N VAL A 631 -40.68 0.66 -1.74
CA VAL A 631 -39.71 1.33 -0.84
C VAL A 631 -39.23 2.67 -1.39
N HIS A 632 -39.26 2.86 -2.71
CA HIS A 632 -38.89 4.09 -3.41
C HIS A 632 -39.98 4.45 -4.43
N ASN A 633 -40.14 5.75 -4.70
CA ASN A 633 -41.08 6.29 -5.69
C ASN A 633 -42.51 5.73 -5.58
N SER A 634 -42.99 5.47 -4.35
CA SER A 634 -44.37 4.98 -4.21
C SER A 634 -45.34 6.08 -4.65
N PRO A 635 -46.24 5.81 -5.62
CA PRO A 635 -47.27 6.78 -6.00
C PRO A 635 -48.23 7.06 -4.83
N ASN A 636 -48.34 6.09 -3.92
CA ASN A 636 -49.33 6.08 -2.85
C ASN A 636 -48.68 6.26 -1.48
N LYS A 637 -49.17 7.23 -0.71
CA LYS A 637 -48.63 7.52 0.63
C LYS A 637 -49.04 6.48 1.68
N ILE A 638 -50.28 5.98 1.64
CA ILE A 638 -50.77 5.03 2.65
C ILE A 638 -50.01 3.71 2.47
N LYS A 639 -49.22 3.36 3.50
CA LYS A 639 -48.43 2.11 3.57
C LYS A 639 -47.50 1.89 2.36
N LEU A 640 -47.12 2.95 1.64
CA LEU A 640 -46.33 2.87 0.41
C LEU A 640 -46.93 1.93 -0.64
N TRP A 641 -48.25 1.88 -0.75
CA TRP A 641 -48.98 0.89 -1.52
C TRP A 641 -48.60 0.84 -3.00
N ALA A 642 -48.27 -0.34 -3.51
CA ALA A 642 -47.72 -0.54 -4.85
C ALA A 642 -48.78 -0.68 -5.95
N ARG A 643 -50.07 -0.71 -5.59
CA ARG A 643 -51.18 -0.92 -6.53
C ARG A 643 -52.13 0.28 -6.55
N PRO A 644 -53.01 0.44 -7.54
CA PRO A 644 -54.09 1.43 -7.46
C PRO A 644 -54.92 1.22 -6.19
N TYR A 645 -55.53 2.28 -5.64
CA TYR A 645 -56.52 2.09 -4.58
C TYR A 645 -57.81 1.50 -5.16
N GLY A 646 -58.33 0.47 -4.50
CA GLY A 646 -59.62 -0.11 -4.83
C GLY A 646 -60.76 0.86 -4.52
N LYS A 647 -61.89 0.68 -5.22
CA LYS A 647 -63.09 1.48 -4.96
C LYS A 647 -63.59 1.22 -3.55
N VAL A 648 -63.67 2.28 -2.75
CA VAL A 648 -64.37 2.29 -1.46
C VAL A 648 -65.61 3.15 -1.58
N ARG A 649 -66.67 2.78 -0.89
CA ARG A 649 -67.84 3.65 -0.76
C ARG A 649 -67.48 4.88 0.07
N PHE A 650 -68.26 5.95 -0.05
CA PHE A 650 -68.06 7.18 0.75
C PHE A 650 -68.07 6.91 2.26
N ASP A 651 -68.81 5.88 2.68
CA ASP A 651 -68.99 5.50 4.06
C ASP A 651 -67.97 4.47 4.61
N GLU A 652 -67.15 3.88 3.74
CA GLU A 652 -66.12 2.90 4.11
C GLU A 652 -64.78 3.55 4.48
N ASP A 653 -64.02 2.89 5.36
CA ASP A 653 -62.66 3.30 5.70
C ASP A 653 -61.73 3.19 4.49
N ILE A 654 -60.93 4.23 4.26
CA ILE A 654 -60.00 4.28 3.13
C ILE A 654 -58.99 3.12 3.15
N ILE A 655 -58.69 2.51 4.30
CA ILE A 655 -57.75 1.38 4.36
C ILE A 655 -58.31 0.12 3.67
N ASN A 656 -59.64 -0.02 3.52
CA ASN A 656 -60.27 -1.10 2.76
C ASN A 656 -59.94 -1.04 1.27
N SER A 657 -59.59 0.15 0.77
CA SER A 657 -59.16 0.33 -0.63
C SER A 657 -57.91 -0.49 -0.95
N LEU A 658 -57.05 -0.79 0.04
CA LEU A 658 -55.88 -1.64 -0.16
C LEU A 658 -56.33 -3.06 -0.52
N CYS A 659 -57.23 -3.66 0.27
CA CYS A 659 -57.74 -5.01 0.02
C CYS A 659 -58.56 -5.07 -1.27
N LYS A 660 -59.46 -4.09 -1.49
CA LYS A 660 -60.32 -4.04 -2.68
C LYS A 660 -59.55 -3.78 -3.98
N SER A 661 -58.30 -3.32 -3.89
CA SER A 661 -57.43 -3.19 -5.08
C SER A 661 -57.03 -4.53 -5.68
N CYS A 662 -57.10 -5.62 -4.91
CA CYS A 662 -56.85 -6.98 -5.37
C CYS A 662 -58.14 -7.79 -5.43
N HIS A 663 -58.97 -7.68 -4.40
CA HIS A 663 -60.24 -8.40 -4.25
C HIS A 663 -61.37 -7.66 -4.96
N SER A 664 -61.24 -7.53 -6.27
CA SER A 664 -62.28 -7.00 -7.15
C SER A 664 -62.16 -7.61 -8.55
N ARG A 665 -63.23 -7.53 -9.35
CA ARG A 665 -63.27 -8.12 -10.69
C ARG A 665 -62.16 -7.57 -11.58
N GLY A 666 -61.44 -8.45 -12.28
CA GLY A 666 -60.32 -8.09 -13.16
C GLY A 666 -59.01 -7.78 -12.43
N ASN A 667 -58.92 -8.03 -11.12
CA ASN A 667 -57.69 -7.88 -10.33
C ASN A 667 -57.18 -9.24 -9.83
N PRO A 668 -55.93 -9.34 -9.34
CA PRO A 668 -55.28 -10.63 -9.08
C PRO A 668 -55.96 -11.56 -8.07
N ALA A 669 -56.88 -11.04 -7.24
CA ALA A 669 -57.66 -11.84 -6.31
C ALA A 669 -59.16 -11.86 -6.67
N GLU A 670 -59.51 -11.75 -7.96
CA GLU A 670 -60.91 -11.73 -8.43
C GLU A 670 -61.68 -13.01 -8.06
N ASN A 671 -60.99 -14.15 -7.96
CA ASN A 671 -61.59 -15.42 -7.55
C ASN A 671 -61.82 -15.52 -6.02
N LYS A 672 -61.41 -14.50 -5.26
CA LYS A 672 -61.49 -14.45 -3.79
C LYS A 672 -62.16 -13.16 -3.31
N ILE A 673 -63.15 -12.66 -4.02
CA ILE A 673 -63.94 -11.50 -3.58
C ILE A 673 -64.89 -11.95 -2.43
N PRO A 674 -64.85 -11.32 -1.24
CA PRO A 674 -65.76 -11.68 -0.16
C PRO A 674 -67.23 -11.50 -0.59
N LEU A 675 -68.04 -12.56 -0.45
CA LEU A 675 -69.48 -12.53 -0.71
C LEU A 675 -70.23 -11.56 0.22
N ILE A 676 -69.80 -11.49 1.48
CA ILE A 676 -70.36 -10.61 2.50
C ILE A 676 -69.19 -9.96 3.26
N ALA A 677 -69.16 -8.64 3.28
CA ALA A 677 -68.18 -7.84 4.00
C ALA A 677 -68.85 -6.59 4.57
N THR A 678 -69.69 -6.79 5.58
CA THR A 678 -70.54 -5.73 6.16
C THR A 678 -70.36 -5.65 7.67
N HIS A 679 -70.22 -4.44 8.20
CA HIS A 679 -70.29 -4.15 9.63
C HIS A 679 -71.10 -2.85 9.84
N PRO A 680 -71.92 -2.72 10.90
CA PRO A 680 -72.65 -1.48 11.19
C PRO A 680 -71.73 -0.27 11.38
N GLU A 681 -72.19 0.89 10.91
CA GLU A 681 -71.49 2.18 11.01
C GLU A 681 -71.75 2.89 12.35
N GLU A 682 -70.92 3.89 12.68
CA GLU A 682 -71.04 4.80 13.84
C GLU A 682 -71.12 4.10 15.21
N LYS A 683 -70.74 2.82 15.28
CA LYS A 683 -70.55 2.15 16.56
C LYS A 683 -69.24 2.63 17.16
N LEU A 684 -69.28 3.00 18.43
CA LEU A 684 -68.08 3.35 19.18
C LEU A 684 -67.25 2.08 19.38
N ILE A 685 -66.34 1.81 18.46
CA ILE A 685 -65.41 0.70 18.56
C ILE A 685 -64.12 1.26 19.13
N ASN A 686 -63.80 0.84 20.35
CA ASN A 686 -62.59 1.25 21.04
C ASN A 686 -61.75 0.04 21.41
N ASN A 687 -60.44 0.17 21.28
CA ASN A 687 -59.48 -0.86 21.68
C ASN A 687 -58.65 -0.40 22.89
N VAL A 688 -59.17 0.58 23.64
CA VAL A 688 -58.48 1.24 24.76
C VAL A 688 -58.15 0.24 25.88
N MET A 689 -59.08 -0.67 26.16
CA MET A 689 -58.92 -1.72 27.17
C MET A 689 -58.05 -2.90 26.71
N ARG A 690 -57.68 -2.95 25.41
CA ARG A 690 -56.88 -4.02 24.80
C ARG A 690 -55.67 -3.41 24.10
N SER A 691 -54.86 -2.67 24.85
CA SER A 691 -53.70 -1.93 24.34
C SER A 691 -52.47 -2.81 24.05
N ASN A 692 -52.49 -4.07 24.50
CA ASN A 692 -51.41 -5.02 24.24
C ASN A 692 -51.49 -5.57 22.81
N ARG A 693 -50.71 -4.99 21.90
CA ARG A 693 -50.59 -5.42 20.49
C ARG A 693 -50.14 -6.87 20.29
N GLN A 694 -49.56 -7.50 21.32
CA GLN A 694 -49.14 -8.91 21.26
C GLN A 694 -50.23 -9.88 21.71
N SER A 695 -51.35 -9.38 22.24
CA SER A 695 -52.46 -10.21 22.65
C SER A 695 -53.20 -10.80 21.45
N ILE A 696 -53.67 -12.04 21.60
CA ILE A 696 -54.39 -12.76 20.53
C ILE A 696 -55.76 -12.15 20.20
N ASP A 697 -56.33 -11.37 21.13
CA ASP A 697 -57.60 -10.65 20.97
C ASP A 697 -57.44 -9.21 20.44
N PHE A 698 -56.21 -8.78 20.15
CA PHE A 698 -55.95 -7.43 19.63
C PHE A 698 -56.43 -7.27 18.17
N SER A 699 -57.28 -6.27 17.93
CA SER A 699 -57.75 -5.89 16.59
C SER A 699 -57.45 -4.41 16.32
N PRO A 700 -56.61 -4.06 15.32
CA PRO A 700 -56.31 -2.66 15.03
C PRO A 700 -57.52 -1.94 14.45
N ILE A 701 -57.74 -0.70 14.87
CA ILE A 701 -58.83 0.16 14.40
C ILE A 701 -58.23 1.31 13.60
N PHE A 702 -58.94 1.78 12.57
CA PHE A 702 -58.41 2.75 11.62
C PHE A 702 -59.30 3.98 11.52
N ASP A 703 -58.66 5.11 11.25
CA ASP A 703 -59.33 6.36 10.93
C ASP A 703 -59.87 6.31 9.49
N LYS A 704 -61.15 6.63 9.35
CA LYS A 704 -61.91 6.52 8.10
C LYS A 704 -61.26 7.26 6.93
N LYS A 705 -60.70 8.45 7.18
CA LYS A 705 -60.18 9.35 6.12
C LYS A 705 -58.69 9.17 5.85
N THR A 706 -57.90 8.95 6.90
CA THR A 706 -56.44 8.94 6.82
C THR A 706 -55.87 7.52 6.74
N GLY A 707 -56.65 6.49 7.10
CA GLY A 707 -56.19 5.11 7.18
C GLY A 707 -55.11 4.88 8.26
N LYS A 708 -54.91 5.85 9.16
CA LYS A 708 -54.01 5.71 10.31
C LYS A 708 -54.66 4.82 11.36
N GLU A 709 -53.84 4.04 12.04
CA GLU A 709 -54.31 3.28 13.20
C GLU A 709 -54.66 4.24 14.33
N VAL A 710 -55.84 4.07 14.94
CA VAL A 710 -56.40 4.87 16.03
C VAL A 710 -56.97 3.94 17.10
N ASN A 711 -57.13 4.43 18.33
CA ASN A 711 -57.70 3.63 19.42
C ASN A 711 -59.24 3.61 19.42
N VAL A 712 -59.86 4.54 18.68
CA VAL A 712 -61.31 4.70 18.54
C VAL A 712 -61.61 5.02 17.08
N GLY A 713 -62.45 4.22 16.43
CA GLY A 713 -62.72 4.34 14.99
C GLY A 713 -63.63 3.22 14.49
N ASN A 714 -63.49 2.81 13.23
CA ASN A 714 -64.32 1.78 12.62
C ASN A 714 -63.55 0.46 12.37
N ILE A 715 -64.30 -0.63 12.23
CA ILE A 715 -63.76 -1.91 11.75
C ILE A 715 -63.51 -1.84 10.25
N SER A 716 -62.32 -2.25 9.86
CA SER A 716 -61.89 -2.41 8.47
C SER A 716 -61.47 -3.85 8.20
N CYS A 717 -61.28 -4.23 6.94
CA CYS A 717 -60.74 -5.55 6.58
C CYS A 717 -59.46 -5.89 7.36
N PRO A 718 -58.47 -4.97 7.52
CA PRO A 718 -57.26 -5.26 8.29
C PRO A 718 -57.45 -5.32 9.81
N SER A 719 -58.63 -4.96 10.33
CA SER A 719 -58.99 -5.11 11.74
C SER A 719 -59.22 -6.58 12.10
N CYS A 720 -59.80 -7.36 11.19
CA CYS A 720 -60.04 -8.80 11.37
C CYS A 720 -58.97 -9.65 10.68
N HIS A 721 -58.42 -9.18 9.56
CA HIS A 721 -57.42 -9.91 8.78
C HIS A 721 -56.01 -9.31 8.92
N ASN A 722 -55.01 -10.19 9.06
CA ASN A 722 -53.60 -9.87 8.92
C ASN A 722 -53.08 -10.43 7.60
N ALA A 723 -53.02 -9.58 6.58
CA ALA A 723 -52.56 -9.97 5.25
C ALA A 723 -51.14 -10.58 5.21
N HIS A 724 -50.36 -10.48 6.29
CA HIS A 724 -48.99 -11.00 6.35
C HIS A 724 -48.85 -12.34 7.05
N GLN A 725 -49.93 -12.96 7.55
CA GLN A 725 -49.85 -14.17 8.34
C GLN A 725 -51.06 -15.05 8.08
N TRP A 726 -50.83 -16.28 7.59
CA TRP A 726 -51.90 -17.19 7.19
C TRP A 726 -52.83 -17.61 8.33
N SER A 727 -52.28 -17.95 9.50
CA SER A 727 -53.06 -18.37 10.67
C SER A 727 -52.54 -17.68 11.93
N PRO A 728 -53.41 -17.22 12.84
CA PRO A 728 -52.98 -16.61 14.09
C PRO A 728 -52.41 -17.62 15.09
N LEU A 729 -52.67 -18.93 14.91
CA LEU A 729 -52.13 -20.01 15.74
C LEU A 729 -50.70 -20.39 15.37
N VAL A 730 -50.31 -20.18 14.11
CA VAL A 730 -49.00 -20.59 13.58
C VAL A 730 -48.31 -19.39 12.97
N LYS A 731 -47.32 -18.86 13.69
CA LYS A 731 -46.44 -17.76 13.24
C LYS A 731 -45.32 -18.32 12.37
N ALA A 732 -45.67 -18.72 11.14
CA ALA A 732 -44.72 -19.28 10.18
C ALA A 732 -45.03 -18.81 8.75
N LYS A 733 -44.03 -18.95 7.88
CA LYS A 733 -44.18 -18.81 6.42
C LYS A 733 -45.13 -19.89 5.90
N GLY A 734 -45.77 -19.63 4.76
CA GLY A 734 -46.69 -20.56 4.11
C GLY A 734 -45.97 -21.73 3.43
N THR A 735 -46.76 -22.66 2.88
CA THR A 735 -46.25 -23.90 2.27
C THR A 735 -45.81 -23.73 0.82
N GLY A 736 -45.94 -22.53 0.24
CA GLY A 736 -45.69 -22.25 -1.17
C GLY A 736 -46.80 -22.76 -2.10
N LYS A 737 -47.97 -23.10 -1.55
CA LYS A 737 -49.14 -23.59 -2.28
C LYS A 737 -50.35 -22.73 -1.95
N ASN A 738 -51.21 -22.52 -2.94
CA ASN A 738 -52.52 -21.89 -2.74
C ASN A 738 -53.43 -22.87 -1.96
N LEU A 739 -53.90 -22.45 -0.78
CA LEU A 739 -54.70 -23.31 0.11
C LEU A 739 -56.09 -22.69 0.36
N GLU A 740 -57.13 -23.51 0.40
CA GLU A 740 -58.44 -23.01 0.85
C GLU A 740 -58.44 -22.83 2.37
N GLY A 741 -58.90 -21.66 2.81
CA GLY A 741 -58.99 -21.33 4.23
C GLY A 741 -60.30 -21.76 4.90
N ASN A 742 -60.36 -21.62 6.21
CA ASN A 742 -61.53 -21.83 7.06
C ASN A 742 -61.56 -20.81 8.21
N ALA A 743 -62.52 -20.93 9.14
CA ALA A 743 -62.74 -20.01 10.25
C ALA A 743 -61.59 -19.89 11.29
N THR A 744 -60.48 -20.61 11.12
CA THR A 744 -59.30 -20.59 12.02
C THR A 744 -58.01 -20.14 11.33
N ASN A 745 -58.04 -19.91 10.02
CA ASN A 745 -56.89 -19.47 9.22
C ASN A 745 -57.33 -18.41 8.20
N SER A 746 -56.89 -18.44 6.94
CA SER A 746 -57.31 -17.45 5.92
C SER A 746 -57.03 -16.00 6.33
N PHE A 747 -55.82 -15.78 6.85
CA PHE A 747 -55.33 -14.47 7.30
C PHE A 747 -56.09 -13.88 8.49
N LEU A 748 -56.85 -14.65 9.25
CA LEU A 748 -57.53 -14.16 10.45
C LEU A 748 -56.52 -13.73 11.53
N ARG A 749 -56.84 -12.67 12.30
CA ARG A 749 -56.02 -12.22 13.43
C ARG A 749 -56.23 -13.02 14.71
N ASN A 750 -57.39 -13.67 14.84
CA ASN A 750 -57.77 -14.49 15.97
C ASN A 750 -58.56 -15.70 15.46
N VAL A 751 -58.53 -16.81 16.20
CA VAL A 751 -59.36 -18.00 15.96
C VAL A 751 -60.65 -18.02 16.80
N SER A 752 -60.83 -17.04 17.67
CA SER A 752 -61.93 -16.95 18.62
C SER A 752 -62.80 -15.74 18.39
N TYR A 753 -64.09 -15.91 18.66
CA TYR A 753 -65.09 -14.86 18.78
C TYR A 753 -64.86 -13.94 19.97
N ASN A 754 -64.00 -14.36 20.91
CA ASN A 754 -63.57 -13.59 22.08
C ASN A 754 -62.53 -12.53 21.67
N ASN A 755 -62.94 -11.66 20.75
CA ASN A 755 -62.22 -10.53 20.21
C ASN A 755 -63.14 -9.30 20.28
N ILE A 756 -62.97 -8.30 19.41
CA ILE A 756 -63.79 -7.08 19.45
C ILE A 756 -65.28 -7.32 19.17
N CYS A 757 -65.62 -8.48 18.61
CA CYS A 757 -67.00 -8.89 18.38
C CYS A 757 -67.77 -9.13 19.69
N ILE A 758 -67.12 -9.67 20.73
CA ILE A 758 -67.80 -9.95 22.01
C ILE A 758 -68.23 -8.66 22.72
N ASP A 759 -67.52 -7.56 22.51
CA ASP A 759 -67.81 -6.27 23.13
C ASP A 759 -69.16 -5.70 22.66
N CYS A 760 -69.59 -6.06 21.44
CA CYS A 760 -70.85 -5.62 20.85
C CYS A 760 -71.93 -6.71 20.83
N HIS A 761 -71.54 -7.98 20.63
CA HIS A 761 -72.48 -9.09 20.39
C HIS A 761 -72.61 -10.06 21.58
N GLY A 762 -71.79 -9.94 22.63
CA GLY A 762 -71.79 -10.89 23.74
C GLY A 762 -71.63 -12.33 23.26
N LEU A 763 -72.41 -13.25 23.81
CA LEU A 763 -72.35 -14.68 23.46
C LEU A 763 -72.68 -14.98 22.00
N ASP A 764 -73.41 -14.09 21.31
CA ASP A 764 -73.76 -14.25 19.89
C ASP A 764 -72.56 -14.06 18.95
N ALA A 765 -71.45 -13.52 19.44
CA ALA A 765 -70.26 -13.24 18.64
C ALA A 765 -69.74 -14.48 17.90
N LEU A 766 -69.87 -15.68 18.49
CA LEU A 766 -69.47 -16.94 17.84
C LEU A 766 -70.29 -17.24 16.59
N PHE A 767 -71.62 -17.10 16.67
CA PHE A 767 -72.51 -17.34 15.53
C PHE A 767 -72.28 -16.32 14.42
N ARG A 768 -72.08 -15.04 14.79
CA ARG A 768 -71.75 -13.99 13.82
C ARG A 768 -70.43 -14.27 13.13
N TYR A 769 -69.38 -14.61 13.88
CA TYR A 769 -68.07 -14.92 13.34
C TYR A 769 -68.11 -16.12 12.37
N LYS A 770 -68.79 -17.21 12.77
CA LYS A 770 -68.97 -18.39 11.92
C LYS A 770 -69.75 -18.08 10.65
N TYR A 771 -70.83 -17.30 10.72
CA TYR A 771 -71.60 -16.90 9.54
C TYR A 771 -70.74 -16.23 8.43
N PHE A 772 -69.74 -15.43 8.82
CA PHE A 772 -68.85 -14.79 7.85
C PHE A 772 -67.74 -15.73 7.33
N HIS A 773 -67.29 -16.71 8.10
CA HIS A 773 -66.10 -17.51 7.78
C HIS A 773 -66.36 -19.00 7.49
N ASP A 774 -67.59 -19.46 7.68
CA ASP A 774 -68.04 -20.82 7.38
C ASP A 774 -69.25 -20.75 6.43
N PRO A 775 -69.08 -21.11 5.14
CA PRO A 775 -70.17 -21.12 4.18
C PRO A 775 -71.33 -22.05 4.57
N GLU A 776 -71.08 -23.12 5.33
CA GLU A 776 -72.14 -24.07 5.76
C GLU A 776 -73.13 -23.40 6.72
N GLU A 777 -72.68 -22.44 7.52
CA GLU A 777 -73.50 -21.72 8.50
C GLU A 777 -74.36 -20.62 7.85
N ARG A 778 -74.24 -20.40 6.53
CA ARG A 778 -75.07 -19.44 5.76
C ARG A 778 -76.32 -20.08 5.15
N VAL A 779 -76.40 -21.40 5.14
CA VAL A 779 -77.51 -22.16 4.56
C VAL A 779 -78.51 -22.48 5.67
N GLU A 780 -79.80 -22.25 5.43
CA GLU A 780 -80.85 -22.68 6.37
C GLU A 780 -80.76 -24.20 6.53
N ARG A 781 -80.48 -24.65 7.76
CA ARG A 781 -80.53 -26.08 8.09
C ARG A 781 -81.97 -26.54 7.90
N VAL A 782 -82.21 -27.40 6.91
CA VAL A 782 -83.51 -28.05 6.71
C VAL A 782 -83.83 -28.80 8.00
N LYS A 783 -84.85 -28.34 8.74
CA LYS A 783 -85.36 -29.03 9.92
C LYS A 783 -85.94 -30.38 9.49
N GLY A 784 -85.14 -31.44 9.56
CA GLY A 784 -85.66 -32.80 9.58
C GLY A 784 -86.55 -32.99 10.82
N PRO A 785 -87.58 -33.84 10.75
CA PRO A 785 -88.53 -34.00 11.84
C PRO A 785 -87.83 -34.50 13.10
N VAL A 786 -88.06 -33.79 14.21
CA VAL A 786 -87.61 -34.16 15.55
C VAL A 786 -88.28 -35.47 15.93
N MET A 787 -87.51 -36.56 15.98
CA MET A 787 -87.92 -37.79 16.68
C MET A 787 -87.63 -37.61 18.17
N PRO A 788 -88.56 -37.98 19.08
CA PRO A 788 -88.39 -37.76 20.50
C PRO A 788 -87.36 -38.72 21.10
N GLU A 789 -86.64 -38.23 22.10
CA GLU A 789 -85.75 -38.98 22.98
C GLU A 789 -86.42 -40.23 23.58
N THR A 790 -85.71 -41.36 23.54
CA THR A 790 -85.81 -42.41 24.55
C THR A 790 -84.43 -43.01 24.85
N THR A 791 -83.90 -42.63 26.02
CA THR A 791 -83.16 -43.46 27.00
C THR A 791 -82.19 -44.55 26.50
N ARG A 792 -80.88 -44.35 26.66
CA ARG A 792 -80.09 -44.80 27.84
C ARG A 792 -78.70 -44.20 27.85
#